data_AF-A0A9D6F9H1-F1
#
_entry.id   AF-A0A9D6F9H1-F1
#
_cell.length_a   1.000
_cell.length_b   1.000
_cell.length_c   1.000
_cell.angle_alpha   90.00
_cell.angle_beta   90.00
_cell.angle_gamma   90.00
#
_symmetry.space_group_name_H-M   'P 1'
#
loop_
_entity.id
_entity.type
_entity.pdbx_description
1 polymer ?
#
loop_
_entity_poly.entity_id
_entity_poly.type
_entity_poly.pdbx_seq_one_letter_code
_entity_poly.pdbx_strand_id
1 'polypeptide(L)'
;MPAPEKIAILGGGVGAMSAAFALTNQAGWDSKYEITIYQMGWRLGGKGASGRNKDKRNRIEEHGLHIWMGMYENAFHLMQDCYAALGRDPLTDPLATWDAAFKKHSFCTMMEPMNGTWEPWSFNVPTNNAVPGEGGVCLSISNLIDRILQWIFGAHTMSPFAGMEDGLGYLVTARADLSACAGPIHELDPATKLHIVKSLEKYRTKRHAALFGTGTSWATSLRRTWILVDLAITLVRGLLVDHVTTSFDPLDQYDFREWLTIHGASTGSVWSAPIRCIYELVFAYAKGDPNVPRLGAGVALRFVLRSIFTYQGAFIYFMQAGMGDVVFVPLYQVLKNRGVKFKFFHRVDNLGLDASGQFVDTIQISRQATMKAGEYQPLVPIPLAGYTNPLDCWPATPLADQFVDAERVAYENYQNQGIEVFESAWSPWPHLYPTTLQRGTDFDKVVLGISLGALKYVCPELIAARPAWQNMVAQVQTVQTQAFQLWLNRTADDMGWTNVPEPAILDSYRDSWADFSHLIGVENWGPSDNVRNIAYFCNALEDAPSIPDPAATSAFQVSEMQRAHDNSLNYLKTGLTRPLWPNATNPSNPNELDWNALVDPSGAAGQARFDYQFWRANIDPTERYVQSVPNSTQYRLKADQSGFANLVLAGDWLKTGINAGCVEAAVMGGLQASRAICGYPGVIFGETDFCSSALATAPAGTASYVVRGGEQVPCQPARLTGVDFYSYLLPSDTGALQQMCDRYLNLPGQDRIRYQAFVPRVLLTMAYIARVQSLTPPDDAKGWSPETDVSFWVPLLAIDQTGWSLPRLVWFQPYLFVDNAWAVAAGREIYGFAKETATFPGAAGPVFSVNALAIKNFGSNTEAVATTLIDVRRKNPTSPVAKSRKYESTTAAMRGFVEAFDKAGGKTRGKAASAAFDLASLLSLTDVPLVFLKEFRDAVDGKQACYQAIVEATATIGRIGSLGTAPGGPFQVTVTQCDSHPMIDELGLPRSGSASADTVIDVNNAWHLDFDFAIGNGRIIWRA
;
A
#
# COMPACT_ATOMS: atom_id res chain seq x y z
N MET A 1 13.60 -38.97 -23.12
CA MET A 1 12.61 -38.05 -22.51
C MET A 1 11.65 -37.61 -23.61
N PRO A 2 10.35 -37.38 -23.32
CA PRO A 2 9.45 -36.79 -24.31
C PRO A 2 9.99 -35.44 -24.78
N ALA A 3 9.66 -35.03 -26.00
CA ALA A 3 10.02 -33.72 -26.51
C ALA A 3 9.37 -32.62 -25.65
N PRO A 4 10.03 -31.47 -25.44
CA PRO A 4 9.41 -30.32 -24.74
C PRO A 4 8.12 -29.89 -25.44
N GLU A 5 7.10 -29.56 -24.66
CA GLU A 5 5.83 -29.03 -25.15
C GLU A 5 6.04 -27.61 -25.70
N LYS A 6 5.57 -27.34 -26.92
CA LYS A 6 5.76 -26.05 -27.57
C LYS A 6 4.67 -25.07 -27.15
N ILE A 7 5.04 -23.93 -26.59
CA ILE A 7 4.12 -22.89 -26.14
C ILE A 7 4.28 -21.64 -27.02
N ALA A 8 3.23 -21.30 -27.77
CA ALA A 8 3.13 -20.04 -28.49
C ALA A 8 2.46 -18.98 -27.60
N ILE A 9 3.21 -17.94 -27.24
CA ILE A 9 2.68 -16.79 -26.51
C ILE A 9 2.44 -15.66 -27.51
N LEU A 10 1.20 -15.15 -27.55
CA LEU A 10 0.76 -14.17 -28.54
C LEU A 10 0.64 -12.79 -27.88
N GLY A 11 1.46 -11.85 -28.33
CA GLY A 11 1.61 -10.51 -27.75
C GLY A 11 2.70 -10.44 -26.69
N GLY A 12 3.30 -9.25 -26.54
CA GLY A 12 4.42 -8.95 -25.64
C GLY A 12 4.10 -7.88 -24.59
N GLY A 13 2.83 -7.78 -24.18
CA GLY A 13 2.41 -6.92 -23.07
C GLY A 13 2.69 -7.55 -21.69
N VAL A 14 2.44 -6.80 -20.61
CA VAL A 14 2.75 -7.20 -19.22
C VAL A 14 2.28 -8.61 -18.89
N GLY A 15 1.03 -8.98 -19.22
CA GLY A 15 0.48 -10.31 -18.88
C GLY A 15 1.19 -11.46 -19.59
N ALA A 16 1.50 -11.30 -20.88
CA ALA A 16 2.24 -12.29 -21.65
C ALA A 16 3.66 -12.49 -21.13
N MET A 17 4.36 -11.37 -20.86
CA MET A 17 5.72 -11.38 -20.33
C MET A 17 5.78 -11.97 -18.92
N SER A 18 4.77 -11.69 -18.09
CA SER A 18 4.64 -12.27 -16.75
C SER A 18 4.40 -13.78 -16.79
N ALA A 19 3.56 -14.26 -17.72
CA ALA A 19 3.35 -15.69 -17.93
C ALA A 19 4.64 -16.40 -18.36
N ALA A 20 5.37 -15.84 -19.34
CA ALA A 20 6.65 -16.37 -19.78
C ALA A 20 7.68 -16.39 -18.64
N PHE A 21 7.75 -15.32 -17.84
CA PHE A 21 8.66 -15.24 -16.71
C PHE A 21 8.35 -16.29 -15.64
N ALA A 22 7.09 -16.43 -15.24
CA ALA A 22 6.68 -17.41 -14.24
C ALA A 22 6.86 -18.87 -14.69
N LEU A 23 6.60 -19.17 -15.97
CA LEU A 23 6.89 -20.48 -16.56
C LEU A 23 8.38 -20.82 -16.50
N THR A 24 9.24 -19.85 -16.80
CA THR A 24 10.70 -20.03 -16.84
C THR A 24 11.39 -19.87 -15.48
N ASN A 25 10.65 -19.50 -14.43
CA ASN A 25 11.19 -19.39 -13.06
C ASN A 25 11.24 -20.76 -12.33
N GLN A 26 10.72 -21.81 -12.94
CA GLN A 26 10.68 -23.14 -12.35
C GLN A 26 11.93 -23.95 -12.69
N ALA A 27 12.44 -24.72 -11.73
CA ALA A 27 13.55 -25.64 -11.99
C ALA A 27 13.19 -26.65 -13.10
N GLY A 28 14.08 -26.81 -14.08
CA GLY A 28 13.95 -27.76 -15.19
C GLY A 28 12.84 -27.43 -16.19
N TRP A 29 12.36 -26.18 -16.25
CA TRP A 29 11.32 -25.75 -17.19
C TRP A 29 11.73 -25.99 -18.66
N ASP A 30 13.02 -25.86 -18.98
CA ASP A 30 13.63 -26.00 -20.30
C ASP A 30 13.58 -27.43 -20.85
N SER A 31 13.51 -28.42 -19.95
CA SER A 31 13.21 -29.82 -20.32
C SER A 31 11.74 -30.08 -20.62
N LYS A 32 10.84 -29.18 -20.17
CA LYS A 32 9.39 -29.33 -20.27
C LYS A 32 8.79 -28.50 -21.39
N TYR A 33 9.32 -27.30 -21.65
CA TYR A 33 8.70 -26.32 -22.53
C TYR A 33 9.68 -25.71 -23.53
N GLU A 34 9.22 -25.53 -24.77
CA GLU A 34 9.83 -24.66 -25.76
C GLU A 34 8.93 -23.43 -25.95
N ILE A 35 9.35 -22.25 -25.48
CA ILE A 35 8.50 -21.05 -25.47
C ILE A 35 8.91 -20.09 -26.59
N THR A 36 7.92 -19.68 -27.40
CA THR A 36 8.09 -18.64 -28.43
C THR A 36 7.06 -17.53 -28.25
N ILE A 37 7.54 -16.29 -28.13
CA ILE A 37 6.71 -15.08 -28.06
C ILE A 37 6.62 -14.45 -29.46
N TYR A 38 5.39 -14.28 -29.95
CA TYR A 38 5.10 -13.60 -31.21
C TYR A 38 4.63 -12.17 -30.93
N GLN A 39 5.37 -11.20 -31.44
CA GLN A 39 5.15 -9.78 -31.21
C GLN A 39 4.97 -9.06 -32.55
N MET A 40 3.91 -8.26 -32.64
CA MET A 40 3.72 -7.29 -33.72
C MET A 40 4.74 -6.16 -33.59
N GLY A 41 5.33 -5.69 -34.69
CA GLY A 41 6.33 -4.61 -34.64
C GLY A 41 7.63 -4.99 -33.94
N TRP A 42 8.38 -3.98 -33.48
CA TRP A 42 9.79 -4.11 -33.13
C TRP A 42 10.08 -4.14 -31.63
N ARG A 43 9.08 -3.86 -30.79
CA ARG A 43 9.25 -3.72 -29.34
C ARG A 43 8.20 -4.45 -28.54
N LEU A 44 8.54 -4.74 -27.28
CA LEU A 44 7.61 -5.24 -26.28
C LEU A 44 6.99 -4.07 -25.51
N GLY A 45 5.93 -4.34 -24.75
CA GLY A 45 5.31 -3.33 -23.90
C GLY A 45 3.78 -3.38 -23.89
N GLY A 46 3.20 -3.61 -25.07
CA GLY A 46 1.77 -3.35 -25.27
C GLY A 46 1.43 -1.93 -24.82
N LYS A 47 0.38 -1.79 -23.99
CA LYS A 47 -0.02 -0.49 -23.41
C LYS A 47 1.06 0.17 -22.53
N GLY A 48 2.03 -0.60 -22.04
CA GLY A 48 3.18 -0.11 -21.26
C GLY A 48 4.44 0.17 -22.11
N ALA A 49 4.32 0.21 -23.44
CA ALA A 49 5.46 0.45 -24.32
C ALA A 49 5.96 1.89 -24.18
N SER A 50 7.28 2.05 -24.26
CA SER A 50 7.92 3.35 -24.46
C SER A 50 9.13 3.21 -25.37
N GLY A 51 9.70 4.33 -25.82
CA GLY A 51 10.85 4.29 -26.70
C GLY A 51 11.74 5.53 -26.62
N ARG A 52 12.99 5.37 -27.05
CA ARG A 52 14.01 6.41 -27.13
C ARG A 52 14.01 7.05 -28.51
N ASN A 53 13.67 8.33 -28.57
CA ASN A 53 13.70 9.08 -29.82
C ASN A 53 15.11 9.63 -30.09
N LYS A 54 15.88 8.90 -30.89
CA LYS A 54 17.27 9.23 -31.22
C LYS A 54 17.43 10.62 -31.85
N ASP A 55 16.48 11.01 -32.70
CA ASP A 55 16.51 12.30 -33.40
C ASP A 55 16.19 13.47 -32.48
N LYS A 56 15.55 13.19 -31.34
CA LYS A 56 15.19 14.18 -30.30
C LYS A 56 15.86 13.84 -28.97
N ARG A 57 17.19 13.76 -28.98
CA ARG A 57 18.04 13.64 -27.77
C ARG A 57 17.78 12.38 -26.94
N ASN A 58 17.44 11.26 -27.57
CA ASN A 58 17.07 10.01 -26.87
C ASN A 58 16.01 10.24 -25.78
N ARG A 59 15.14 11.24 -25.97
CA ARG A 59 14.05 11.51 -25.03
C ARG A 59 13.11 10.30 -24.97
N ILE A 60 12.50 10.10 -23.81
CA ILE A 60 11.57 9.02 -23.57
C ILE A 60 10.21 9.44 -24.12
N GLU A 61 9.66 8.62 -25.02
CA GLU A 61 8.33 8.78 -25.57
C GLU A 61 7.48 7.59 -25.11
N GLU A 62 6.58 7.82 -24.16
CA GLU A 62 5.74 6.75 -23.59
C GLU A 62 4.41 6.61 -24.33
N HIS A 63 3.83 5.42 -24.24
CA HIS A 63 2.46 5.19 -24.67
C HIS A 63 1.41 5.97 -23.85
N GLY A 64 1.65 6.18 -22.57
CA GLY A 64 0.76 6.90 -21.66
C GLY A 64 1.40 7.09 -20.28
N LEU A 65 0.66 7.72 -19.38
CA LEU A 65 1.10 7.91 -17.99
C LEU A 65 0.89 6.61 -17.19
N HIS A 66 1.98 6.00 -16.73
CA HIS A 66 1.94 4.78 -15.92
C HIS A 66 2.41 5.07 -14.49
N ILE A 67 1.49 4.88 -13.53
CA ILE A 67 1.77 5.05 -12.10
C ILE A 67 1.95 3.66 -11.49
N TRP A 68 3.09 3.43 -10.84
CA TRP A 68 3.34 2.19 -10.11
C TRP A 68 2.93 2.38 -8.64
N MET A 69 1.88 1.71 -8.20
CA MET A 69 1.34 1.91 -6.86
C MET A 69 1.97 0.95 -5.85
N GLY A 70 2.18 1.40 -4.62
CA GLY A 70 2.74 0.58 -3.54
C GLY A 70 1.89 -0.63 -3.13
N MET A 71 0.66 -0.76 -3.66
CA MET A 71 -0.19 -1.94 -3.49
C MET A 71 0.02 -3.02 -4.57
N TYR A 72 0.88 -2.78 -5.57
CA TYR A 72 1.12 -3.71 -6.69
C TYR A 72 2.05 -4.86 -6.28
N GLU A 73 1.54 -5.72 -5.41
CA GLU A 73 2.29 -6.81 -4.78
C GLU A 73 2.94 -7.75 -5.79
N ASN A 74 2.14 -8.30 -6.71
CA ASN A 74 2.62 -9.30 -7.65
C ASN A 74 3.56 -8.67 -8.69
N ALA A 75 3.31 -7.41 -9.09
CA ALA A 75 4.17 -6.71 -10.03
C ALA A 75 5.53 -6.37 -9.41
N PHE A 76 5.58 -5.92 -8.15
CA PHE A 76 6.86 -5.71 -7.47
C PHE A 76 7.61 -7.01 -7.25
N HIS A 77 6.93 -8.08 -6.83
CA HIS A 77 7.54 -9.40 -6.68
C HIS A 77 8.17 -9.89 -8.00
N LEU A 78 7.43 -9.77 -9.11
CA LEU A 78 7.93 -10.09 -10.45
C LEU A 78 9.20 -9.29 -10.79
N MET A 79 9.19 -7.98 -10.53
CA MET A 79 10.33 -7.12 -10.87
C MET A 79 11.54 -7.39 -9.96
N GLN A 80 11.33 -7.67 -8.67
CA GLN A 80 12.40 -8.08 -7.76
C GLN A 80 13.11 -9.33 -8.26
N ASP A 81 12.35 -10.38 -8.58
CA ASP A 81 12.88 -11.62 -9.16
C ASP A 81 13.59 -11.37 -10.49
N CYS A 82 13.03 -10.50 -11.34
CA CYS A 82 13.60 -10.18 -12.64
C CYS A 82 14.96 -9.47 -12.52
N TYR A 83 15.05 -8.43 -11.70
CA TYR A 83 16.31 -7.71 -11.45
C TYR A 83 17.34 -8.60 -10.74
N ALA A 84 16.91 -9.45 -9.80
CA ALA A 84 17.79 -10.43 -9.18
C ALA A 84 18.34 -11.45 -10.20
N ALA A 85 17.51 -11.92 -11.13
CA ALA A 85 17.92 -12.85 -12.19
C ALA A 85 18.87 -12.23 -13.22
N LEU A 86 18.81 -10.91 -13.43
CA LEU A 86 19.78 -10.20 -14.27
C LEU A 86 21.18 -10.15 -13.64
N GLY A 87 21.27 -10.02 -12.32
CA GLY A 87 22.55 -9.98 -11.61
C GLY A 87 23.49 -8.86 -12.06
N ARG A 88 22.94 -7.68 -12.40
CA ARG A 88 23.71 -6.49 -12.79
C ARG A 88 24.61 -6.01 -11.65
N ASP A 89 25.78 -5.47 -11.97
CA ASP A 89 26.72 -4.90 -11.00
C ASP A 89 26.35 -3.44 -10.69
N PRO A 90 25.98 -3.09 -9.45
CA PRO A 90 25.62 -1.72 -9.06
C PRO A 90 26.71 -0.66 -9.29
N LEU A 91 27.98 -1.06 -9.44
CA LEU A 91 29.10 -0.15 -9.69
C LEU A 91 29.29 0.19 -11.17
N THR A 92 28.85 -0.68 -12.08
CA THR A 92 29.10 -0.53 -13.52
C THR A 92 27.83 -0.38 -14.34
N ASP A 93 26.71 -0.94 -13.89
CA ASP A 93 25.45 -1.02 -14.62
C ASP A 93 24.41 -0.03 -14.06
N PRO A 94 23.78 0.78 -14.93
CA PRO A 94 22.67 1.63 -14.51
C PRO A 94 21.45 0.80 -14.11
N LEU A 95 20.74 1.26 -13.09
CA LEU A 95 19.53 0.62 -12.58
C LEU A 95 19.76 -0.88 -12.30
N ALA A 96 20.84 -1.22 -11.59
CA ALA A 96 21.24 -2.60 -11.37
C ALA A 96 20.23 -3.40 -10.52
N THR A 97 19.54 -2.74 -9.59
CA THR A 97 18.58 -3.36 -8.66
C THR A 97 17.18 -2.77 -8.85
N TRP A 98 16.16 -3.51 -8.39
CA TRP A 98 14.77 -3.06 -8.49
C TRP A 98 14.54 -1.74 -7.72
N ASP A 99 15.18 -1.57 -6.55
CA ASP A 99 15.04 -0.38 -5.71
C ASP A 99 15.88 0.80 -6.23
N ALA A 100 16.82 0.56 -7.15
CA ALA A 100 17.41 1.60 -7.99
C ALA A 100 16.46 2.01 -9.13
N ALA A 101 15.71 1.06 -9.69
CA ALA A 101 14.78 1.29 -10.80
C ALA A 101 13.44 1.92 -10.38
N PHE A 102 12.98 1.70 -9.15
CA PHE A 102 11.73 2.21 -8.58
C PHE A 102 11.99 3.00 -7.29
N LYS A 103 11.72 4.32 -7.30
CA LYS A 103 11.90 5.19 -6.13
C LYS A 103 10.58 5.62 -5.52
N LYS A 104 10.52 5.63 -4.18
CA LYS A 104 9.35 6.03 -3.40
C LYS A 104 8.89 7.44 -3.77
N HIS A 105 7.58 7.63 -3.83
CA HIS A 105 6.93 8.91 -4.06
C HIS A 105 5.60 8.99 -3.29
N SER A 106 5.35 10.12 -2.64
CA SER A 106 4.25 10.25 -1.68
C SER A 106 3.42 11.53 -1.83
N PHE A 107 3.89 12.50 -2.61
CA PHE A 107 3.16 13.74 -2.86
C PHE A 107 2.11 13.54 -3.96
N CYS A 108 0.85 13.83 -3.66
CA CYS A 108 -0.25 13.70 -4.61
C CYS A 108 -1.11 14.96 -4.60
N THR A 109 -1.70 15.30 -5.73
CA THR A 109 -2.62 16.42 -5.87
C THR A 109 -3.88 16.00 -6.63
N MET A 110 -5.03 16.49 -6.19
CA MET A 110 -6.27 16.45 -6.97
C MET A 110 -6.69 17.88 -7.29
N MET A 111 -7.26 18.12 -8.47
CA MET A 111 -7.83 19.42 -8.78
C MET A 111 -9.32 19.48 -8.44
N GLU A 112 -9.73 20.59 -7.84
CA GLU A 112 -11.09 20.78 -7.37
C GLU A 112 -11.73 22.01 -8.01
N PRO A 113 -12.88 21.88 -8.70
CA PRO A 113 -13.55 23.01 -9.31
C PRO A 113 -14.30 23.78 -8.22
N MET A 114 -13.87 25.01 -7.97
CA MET A 114 -14.38 25.92 -6.95
C MET A 114 -14.64 27.29 -7.56
N ASN A 115 -15.88 27.80 -7.43
CA ASN A 115 -16.28 29.15 -7.85
C ASN A 115 -15.88 29.51 -9.30
N GLY A 116 -15.95 28.53 -10.23
CA GLY A 116 -15.58 28.73 -11.63
C GLY A 116 -14.06 28.71 -11.90
N THR A 117 -13.26 28.39 -10.90
CA THR A 117 -11.80 28.18 -10.99
C THR A 117 -11.43 26.78 -10.52
N TRP A 118 -10.17 26.40 -10.68
CA TRP A 118 -9.65 25.14 -10.18
C TRP A 118 -8.63 25.38 -9.07
N GLU A 119 -8.77 24.67 -7.97
CA GLU A 119 -7.90 24.76 -6.81
C GLU A 119 -7.19 23.43 -6.55
N PRO A 120 -5.87 23.42 -6.30
CA PRO A 120 -5.17 22.19 -5.93
C PRO A 120 -5.59 21.72 -4.54
N TRP A 121 -5.79 20.41 -4.43
CA TRP A 121 -5.91 19.66 -3.19
C TRP A 121 -4.72 18.72 -3.09
N SER A 122 -3.61 19.26 -2.61
CA SER A 122 -2.37 18.52 -2.39
C SER A 122 -2.34 17.86 -1.01
N PHE A 123 -1.74 16.67 -0.95
CA PHE A 123 -1.55 15.90 0.28
C PHE A 123 -0.34 14.98 0.14
N ASN A 124 0.29 14.67 1.27
CA ASN A 124 1.34 13.65 1.33
C ASN A 124 0.77 12.38 1.96
N VAL A 125 0.87 11.26 1.26
CA VAL A 125 0.55 9.95 1.83
C VAL A 125 1.77 9.44 2.60
N PRO A 126 1.64 9.05 3.88
CA PRO A 126 2.76 8.58 4.68
C PRO A 126 3.51 7.42 4.04
N THR A 127 4.82 7.33 4.29
CA THR A 127 5.58 6.13 3.98
C THR A 127 5.47 5.11 5.14
N ASN A 128 5.83 3.87 4.87
CA ASN A 128 6.00 2.83 5.90
C ASN A 128 7.26 2.00 5.64
N ASN A 129 7.60 1.13 6.59
CA ASN A 129 8.82 0.31 6.50
C ASN A 129 8.61 -1.02 5.76
N ALA A 130 7.40 -1.28 5.24
CA ALA A 130 7.18 -2.47 4.43
C ALA A 130 7.85 -2.31 3.05
N VAL A 131 8.26 -3.43 2.48
CA VAL A 131 8.82 -3.51 1.13
C VAL A 131 7.73 -4.13 0.25
N PRO A 132 7.32 -3.48 -0.86
CA PRO A 132 6.32 -4.06 -1.73
C PRO A 132 6.83 -5.37 -2.35
N GLY A 133 5.98 -6.39 -2.51
CA GLY A 133 6.37 -7.67 -3.11
C GLY A 133 6.99 -8.71 -2.15
N GLU A 134 7.19 -8.37 -0.87
CA GLU A 134 7.74 -9.28 0.15
C GLU A 134 6.67 -9.90 1.08
N GLY A 135 5.38 -9.71 0.77
CA GLY A 135 4.27 -10.26 1.55
C GLY A 135 3.13 -9.26 1.69
N GLY A 136 2.12 -9.40 0.83
CA GLY A 136 1.00 -8.48 0.72
C GLY A 136 0.11 -8.40 1.97
N VAL A 137 -0.51 -7.22 2.17
CA VAL A 137 -1.51 -7.02 3.22
C VAL A 137 -2.89 -7.35 2.66
N CYS A 138 -3.47 -8.45 3.12
CA CYS A 138 -4.83 -8.85 2.77
C CYS A 138 -5.76 -8.59 3.97
N LEU A 139 -6.59 -7.55 3.88
CA LEU A 139 -7.49 -7.18 4.97
C LEU A 139 -8.82 -7.91 4.84
N SER A 140 -9.35 -8.40 5.96
CA SER A 140 -10.76 -8.80 6.02
C SER A 140 -11.67 -7.57 5.92
N ILE A 141 -12.93 -7.79 5.55
CA ILE A 141 -13.95 -6.73 5.55
C ILE A 141 -14.13 -6.06 6.93
N SER A 142 -13.98 -6.82 8.03
CA SER A 142 -14.02 -6.27 9.39
C SER A 142 -12.83 -5.36 9.66
N ASN A 143 -11.62 -5.77 9.27
CA ASN A 143 -10.41 -4.97 9.42
C ASN A 143 -10.46 -3.70 8.55
N LEU A 144 -11.06 -3.76 7.36
CA LEU A 144 -11.28 -2.58 6.52
C LEU A 144 -12.22 -1.58 7.20
N ILE A 145 -13.37 -2.04 7.70
CA ILE A 145 -14.32 -1.17 8.37
C ILE A 145 -13.74 -0.59 9.66
N ASP A 146 -13.04 -1.37 10.47
CA ASP A 146 -12.36 -0.87 11.66
C ASP A 146 -11.31 0.21 11.30
N ARG A 147 -10.49 0.00 10.26
CA ARG A 147 -9.55 1.02 9.78
C ARG A 147 -10.25 2.31 9.32
N ILE A 148 -11.37 2.19 8.62
CA ILE A 148 -12.16 3.36 8.21
C ILE A 148 -12.69 4.10 9.45
N LEU A 149 -13.24 3.39 10.44
CA LEU A 149 -13.73 4.01 11.68
C LEU A 149 -12.60 4.66 12.50
N GLN A 150 -11.43 4.02 12.57
CA GLN A 150 -10.23 4.59 13.20
C GLN A 150 -9.83 5.90 12.51
N TRP A 151 -9.86 5.94 11.18
CA TRP A 151 -9.57 7.15 10.42
C TRP A 151 -10.61 8.25 10.65
N ILE A 152 -11.92 7.94 10.66
CA ILE A 152 -12.99 8.92 10.96
C ILE A 152 -12.77 9.54 12.34
N PHE A 153 -12.40 8.72 13.33
CA PHE A 153 -12.11 9.20 14.67
C PHE A 153 -10.83 10.07 14.68
N GLY A 154 -9.78 9.67 13.95
CA GLY A 154 -8.60 10.50 13.68
C GLY A 154 -8.96 11.90 13.19
N ALA A 155 -9.69 11.97 12.09
CA ALA A 155 -10.18 13.21 11.46
C ALA A 155 -11.05 14.06 12.42
N HIS A 156 -11.81 13.40 13.30
CA HIS A 156 -12.59 14.08 14.32
C HIS A 156 -11.72 14.79 15.37
N THR A 157 -10.73 14.09 15.94
CA THR A 157 -9.90 14.61 17.03
C THR A 157 -8.93 15.72 16.61
N MET A 158 -8.43 15.68 15.37
CA MET A 158 -7.53 16.70 14.84
C MET A 158 -8.28 17.96 14.37
N SER A 159 -9.60 17.95 14.40
CA SER A 159 -10.39 19.09 13.95
C SER A 159 -10.31 20.25 14.95
N PRO A 160 -10.24 21.51 14.47
CA PRO A 160 -10.23 22.69 15.33
C PRO A 160 -11.50 22.86 16.19
N PHE A 161 -12.53 22.03 15.98
CA PHE A 161 -13.78 22.01 16.75
C PHE A 161 -13.88 20.84 17.75
N ALA A 162 -12.78 20.11 18.00
CA ALA A 162 -12.75 19.05 19.00
C ALA A 162 -13.21 19.60 20.39
N GLY A 163 -14.33 19.09 20.90
CA GLY A 163 -14.89 19.47 22.21
C GLY A 163 -16.23 20.22 22.19
N MET A 164 -16.85 20.48 21.03
CA MET A 164 -18.29 20.79 20.96
C MET A 164 -19.11 19.48 21.08
N GLU A 165 -20.36 19.51 21.56
CA GLU A 165 -21.25 18.32 21.50
C GLU A 165 -21.57 17.98 20.03
N ASP A 166 -20.70 17.20 19.40
CA ASP A 166 -20.59 17.08 17.95
C ASP A 166 -20.77 15.65 17.42
N GLY A 167 -21.19 14.74 18.32
CA GLY A 167 -21.59 13.37 17.98
C GLY A 167 -20.53 12.30 18.23
N LEU A 168 -19.35 12.62 18.79
CA LEU A 168 -18.28 11.63 19.07
C LEU A 168 -18.76 10.36 19.79
N GLY A 169 -19.69 10.51 20.75
CA GLY A 169 -20.28 9.38 21.47
C GLY A 169 -20.92 8.34 20.54
N TYR A 170 -21.55 8.77 19.44
CA TYR A 170 -22.14 7.85 18.47
C TYR A 170 -21.07 7.12 17.64
N LEU A 171 -19.97 7.77 17.29
CA LEU A 171 -18.85 7.13 16.62
C LEU A 171 -18.17 6.09 17.53
N VAL A 172 -18.01 6.41 18.82
CA VAL A 172 -17.53 5.48 19.85
C VAL A 172 -18.46 4.27 19.96
N THR A 173 -19.78 4.48 20.01
CA THR A 173 -20.76 3.39 20.03
C THR A 173 -20.64 2.50 18.79
N ALA A 174 -20.59 3.08 17.59
CA ALA A 174 -20.44 2.31 16.35
C ALA A 174 -19.17 1.44 16.34
N ARG A 175 -18.05 1.96 16.87
CA ARG A 175 -16.80 1.20 16.98
C ARG A 175 -16.86 0.13 18.07
N ALA A 176 -17.48 0.43 19.21
CA ALA A 176 -17.65 -0.53 20.31
C ALA A 176 -18.50 -1.72 19.87
N ASP A 177 -19.60 -1.47 19.17
CA ASP A 177 -20.46 -2.52 18.61
C ASP A 177 -19.70 -3.39 17.59
N LEU A 178 -18.86 -2.79 16.75
CA LEU A 178 -18.01 -3.54 15.82
C LEU A 178 -16.97 -4.39 16.57
N SER A 179 -16.36 -3.84 17.63
CA SER A 179 -15.27 -4.49 18.39
C SER A 179 -15.77 -5.58 19.34
N ALA A 180 -17.02 -5.48 19.81
CA ALA A 180 -17.64 -6.48 20.68
C ALA A 180 -17.91 -7.82 19.97
N CYS A 181 -17.68 -7.88 18.65
CA CYS A 181 -17.96 -9.04 17.84
C CYS A 181 -16.65 -9.78 17.51
N ALA A 182 -16.50 -10.97 18.08
CA ALA A 182 -15.32 -11.82 17.89
C ALA A 182 -15.28 -12.54 16.51
N GLY A 183 -16.27 -12.30 15.63
CA GLY A 183 -16.45 -13.00 14.35
C GLY A 183 -16.39 -12.11 13.10
N PRO A 184 -16.30 -12.70 11.89
CA PRO A 184 -16.41 -11.99 10.62
C PRO A 184 -17.62 -11.08 10.53
N ILE A 185 -17.50 -9.93 9.86
CA ILE A 185 -18.57 -8.92 9.83
C ILE A 185 -19.91 -9.41 9.27
N HIS A 186 -19.87 -10.44 8.41
CA HIS A 186 -21.07 -11.01 7.84
C HIS A 186 -21.89 -11.80 8.86
N GLU A 187 -21.24 -12.31 9.91
CA GLU A 187 -21.86 -13.01 11.04
C GLU A 187 -22.50 -12.06 12.06
N LEU A 188 -22.29 -10.74 11.94
CA LEU A 188 -23.01 -9.76 12.76
C LEU A 188 -24.52 -9.93 12.55
N ASP A 189 -25.25 -9.99 13.65
CA ASP A 189 -26.70 -10.04 13.57
C ASP A 189 -27.25 -8.73 12.95
N PRO A 190 -28.40 -8.79 12.26
CA PRO A 190 -28.97 -7.63 11.60
C PRO A 190 -29.24 -6.43 12.52
N ALA A 191 -29.52 -6.66 13.81
CA ALA A 191 -29.80 -5.58 14.75
C ALA A 191 -28.52 -4.82 15.12
N THR A 192 -27.40 -5.51 15.31
CA THR A 192 -26.08 -4.90 15.53
C THR A 192 -25.63 -4.10 14.31
N LYS A 193 -25.74 -4.66 13.09
CA LYS A 193 -25.44 -3.91 11.85
C LYS A 193 -26.27 -2.62 11.75
N LEU A 194 -27.57 -2.72 12.05
CA LEU A 194 -28.48 -1.57 12.04
C LEU A 194 -28.12 -0.53 13.12
N HIS A 195 -27.67 -0.97 14.30
CA HIS A 195 -27.27 -0.08 15.38
C HIS A 195 -26.00 0.71 15.03
N ILE A 196 -25.00 0.04 14.44
CA ILE A 196 -23.79 0.69 13.92
C ILE A 196 -24.17 1.76 12.88
N VAL A 197 -24.99 1.40 11.88
CA VAL A 197 -25.43 2.33 10.83
C VAL A 197 -26.17 3.52 11.42
N LYS A 198 -27.13 3.30 12.34
CA LYS A 198 -27.87 4.39 13.00
C LYS A 198 -26.96 5.30 13.81
N SER A 199 -25.94 4.75 14.47
CA SER A 199 -24.97 5.53 15.23
C SER A 199 -24.11 6.40 14.30
N LEU A 200 -23.63 5.85 13.18
CA LEU A 200 -22.89 6.62 12.19
C LEU A 200 -23.72 7.72 11.53
N GLU A 201 -25.01 7.51 11.27
CA GLU A 201 -25.89 8.55 10.73
C GLU A 201 -26.15 9.69 11.73
N LYS A 202 -26.29 9.36 13.02
CA LYS A 202 -26.38 10.37 14.08
C LYS A 202 -25.09 11.17 14.18
N TYR A 203 -23.93 10.50 14.12
CA TYR A 203 -22.63 11.15 14.06
C TYR A 203 -22.54 12.10 12.86
N ARG A 204 -22.84 11.60 11.65
CA ARG A 204 -22.88 12.37 10.40
C ARG A 204 -23.68 13.66 10.54
N THR A 205 -24.92 13.54 11.02
CA THR A 205 -25.86 14.67 11.17
C THR A 205 -25.34 15.70 12.16
N LYS A 206 -24.89 15.25 13.34
CA LYS A 206 -24.35 16.13 14.39
C LYS A 206 -23.08 16.82 13.93
N ARG A 207 -22.20 16.09 13.24
CA ARG A 207 -20.93 16.60 12.75
C ARG A 207 -21.13 17.63 11.64
N HIS A 208 -22.02 17.37 10.69
CA HIS A 208 -22.41 18.35 9.67
C HIS A 208 -22.95 19.64 10.31
N ALA A 209 -23.88 19.50 11.27
CA ALA A 209 -24.45 20.65 11.97
C ALA A 209 -23.40 21.45 12.75
N ALA A 210 -22.44 20.77 13.40
CA ALA A 210 -21.36 21.44 14.12
C ALA A 210 -20.41 22.20 13.17
N LEU A 211 -20.08 21.63 12.01
CA LEU A 211 -19.17 22.25 11.04
C LEU A 211 -19.81 23.41 10.27
N PHE A 212 -21.11 23.35 9.99
CA PHE A 212 -21.78 24.28 9.05
C PHE A 212 -22.95 25.08 9.64
N GLY A 213 -23.34 24.83 10.90
CA GLY A 213 -24.48 25.49 11.55
C GLY A 213 -24.24 26.95 11.98
N THR A 214 -23.03 27.50 11.81
CA THR A 214 -22.64 28.85 12.29
C THR A 214 -22.69 29.95 11.22
N GLY A 215 -23.09 29.63 9.98
CA GLY A 215 -23.28 30.63 8.92
C GLY A 215 -22.00 31.27 8.38
N THR A 216 -20.82 30.73 8.69
CA THR A 216 -19.53 31.18 8.15
C THR A 216 -19.27 30.60 6.75
N SER A 217 -18.64 31.38 5.86
CA SER A 217 -18.08 30.87 4.60
C SER A 217 -17.13 29.71 4.90
N TRP A 218 -17.28 28.59 4.19
CA TRP A 218 -16.59 27.35 4.54
C TRP A 218 -15.10 27.52 4.29
N ALA A 219 -14.27 27.46 5.33
CA ALA A 219 -12.84 27.31 5.11
C ALA A 219 -12.61 26.02 4.28
N THR A 220 -11.84 26.11 3.19
CA THR A 220 -11.62 25.00 2.24
C THR A 220 -11.19 23.70 2.95
N SER A 221 -10.39 23.80 4.02
CA SER A 221 -9.96 22.66 4.84
C SER A 221 -11.11 21.94 5.55
N LEU A 222 -12.12 22.66 6.07
CA LEU A 222 -13.28 22.06 6.73
C LEU A 222 -14.18 21.34 5.75
N ARG A 223 -14.40 21.94 4.57
CA ARG A 223 -15.18 21.32 3.48
C ARG A 223 -14.53 20.02 3.01
N ARG A 224 -13.22 20.05 2.74
CA ARG A 224 -12.44 18.87 2.33
C ARG A 224 -12.45 17.77 3.39
N THR A 225 -12.31 18.14 4.67
CA THR A 225 -12.45 17.19 5.79
C THR A 225 -13.84 16.58 5.84
N TRP A 226 -14.90 17.39 5.68
CA TRP A 226 -16.27 16.91 5.63
C TRP A 226 -16.49 15.92 4.49
N ILE A 227 -16.03 16.24 3.26
CA ILE A 227 -16.14 15.33 2.10
C ILE A 227 -15.57 13.95 2.46
N LEU A 228 -14.36 13.89 3.02
CA LEU A 228 -13.73 12.62 3.36
C LEU A 228 -14.47 11.87 4.46
N VAL A 229 -14.97 12.56 5.50
CA VAL A 229 -15.79 11.94 6.57
C VAL A 229 -17.12 11.42 6.04
N ASP A 230 -17.80 12.21 5.20
CA ASP A 230 -19.08 11.88 4.58
C ASP A 230 -18.96 10.63 3.69
N LEU A 231 -17.90 10.57 2.89
CA LEU A 231 -17.55 9.38 2.09
C LEU A 231 -17.25 8.17 2.97
N ALA A 232 -16.38 8.30 3.97
CA ALA A 232 -16.00 7.21 4.86
C ALA A 232 -17.21 6.58 5.59
N ILE A 233 -18.14 7.41 6.08
CA ILE A 233 -19.39 6.94 6.69
C ILE A 233 -20.25 6.20 5.67
N THR A 234 -20.40 6.76 4.45
CA THR A 234 -21.14 6.11 3.37
C THR A 234 -20.54 4.76 2.99
N LEU A 235 -19.21 4.63 2.94
CA LEU A 235 -18.55 3.36 2.68
C LEU A 235 -18.93 2.31 3.73
N VAL A 236 -18.74 2.61 5.02
CA VAL A 236 -19.09 1.68 6.10
C VAL A 236 -20.56 1.31 6.06
N ARG A 237 -21.45 2.29 5.88
CA ARG A 237 -22.89 2.04 5.75
C ARG A 237 -23.19 1.10 4.59
N GLY A 238 -22.67 1.37 3.40
CA GLY A 238 -22.95 0.55 2.22
C GLY A 238 -22.48 -0.88 2.38
N LEU A 239 -21.27 -1.08 2.88
CA LEU A 239 -20.71 -2.42 3.15
C LEU A 239 -21.58 -3.23 4.13
N LEU A 240 -22.15 -2.59 5.15
CA LEU A 240 -23.02 -3.24 6.14
C LEU A 240 -24.43 -3.51 5.61
N VAL A 241 -25.02 -2.53 4.93
CA VAL A 241 -26.41 -2.58 4.41
C VAL A 241 -26.52 -3.58 3.27
N ASP A 242 -25.56 -3.62 2.35
CA ASP A 242 -25.55 -4.56 1.23
C ASP A 242 -24.99 -5.94 1.60
N HIS A 243 -24.68 -6.14 2.88
CA HIS A 243 -24.22 -7.41 3.44
C HIS A 243 -23.01 -8.00 2.71
N VAL A 244 -22.01 -7.16 2.42
CA VAL A 244 -20.76 -7.60 1.76
C VAL A 244 -20.07 -8.64 2.63
N THR A 245 -19.86 -9.84 2.06
CA THR A 245 -19.31 -10.99 2.79
C THR A 245 -17.90 -11.32 2.35
N THR A 246 -17.75 -11.89 1.16
CA THR A 246 -16.52 -12.49 0.64
C THR A 246 -15.98 -11.80 -0.61
N SER A 247 -16.79 -10.93 -1.24
CA SER A 247 -16.40 -10.18 -2.44
C SER A 247 -17.21 -8.89 -2.62
N PHE A 248 -16.59 -7.93 -3.31
CA PHE A 248 -17.22 -6.70 -3.79
C PHE A 248 -17.95 -6.86 -5.13
N ASP A 249 -17.74 -7.97 -5.85
CA ASP A 249 -18.33 -8.21 -7.19
C ASP A 249 -19.86 -7.98 -7.26
N PRO A 250 -20.68 -8.36 -6.26
CA PRO A 250 -22.13 -8.10 -6.31
C PRO A 250 -22.50 -6.61 -6.38
N LEU A 251 -21.60 -5.72 -5.94
CA LEU A 251 -21.82 -4.27 -5.98
C LEU A 251 -21.62 -3.69 -7.38
N ASP A 252 -20.96 -4.41 -8.29
CA ASP A 252 -20.68 -3.93 -9.65
C ASP A 252 -21.93 -3.71 -10.50
N GLN A 253 -23.11 -4.17 -10.06
CA GLN A 253 -24.38 -3.82 -10.71
C GLN A 253 -24.65 -2.31 -10.73
N TYR A 254 -24.04 -1.56 -9.80
CA TYR A 254 -24.16 -0.11 -9.69
C TYR A 254 -22.96 0.61 -10.31
N ASP A 255 -23.21 1.81 -10.83
CA ASP A 255 -22.14 2.80 -10.94
C ASP A 255 -21.69 3.26 -9.53
N PHE A 256 -20.40 3.58 -9.35
CA PHE A 256 -19.87 3.94 -8.04
C PHE A 256 -20.55 5.19 -7.46
N ARG A 257 -20.84 6.23 -8.26
CA ARG A 257 -21.57 7.42 -7.79
C ARG A 257 -23.02 7.11 -7.44
N GLU A 258 -23.66 6.23 -8.22
CA GLU A 258 -25.01 5.73 -7.93
C GLU A 258 -25.02 5.01 -6.57
N TRP A 259 -24.09 4.09 -6.34
CA TRP A 259 -23.96 3.35 -5.08
C TRP A 259 -23.73 4.30 -3.89
N LEU A 260 -22.80 5.25 -4.02
CA LEU A 260 -22.57 6.27 -2.97
C LEU A 260 -23.85 7.07 -2.65
N THR A 261 -24.63 7.42 -3.66
CA THR A 261 -25.90 8.16 -3.51
C THR A 261 -26.95 7.32 -2.78
N ILE A 262 -27.12 6.05 -3.17
CA ILE A 262 -28.01 5.09 -2.50
C ILE A 262 -27.61 4.92 -1.02
N HIS A 263 -26.32 5.00 -0.74
CA HIS A 263 -25.78 4.94 0.62
C HIS A 263 -25.62 6.29 1.34
N GLY A 264 -26.31 7.31 0.85
CA GLY A 264 -26.55 8.57 1.58
C GLY A 264 -25.42 9.59 1.48
N ALA A 265 -24.42 9.41 0.61
CA ALA A 265 -23.42 10.45 0.35
C ALA A 265 -24.09 11.73 -0.12
N SER A 266 -23.62 12.87 0.38
CA SER A 266 -24.09 14.17 -0.10
C SER A 266 -23.67 14.40 -1.56
N THR A 267 -24.44 15.20 -2.31
CA THR A 267 -24.11 15.54 -3.70
C THR A 267 -22.70 16.12 -3.83
N GLY A 268 -22.28 16.97 -2.87
CA GLY A 268 -20.92 17.53 -2.84
C GLY A 268 -19.83 16.46 -2.71
N SER A 269 -20.06 15.40 -1.94
CA SER A 269 -19.12 14.28 -1.78
C SER A 269 -19.08 13.37 -3.01
N VAL A 270 -20.24 13.05 -3.59
CA VAL A 270 -20.35 12.19 -4.79
C VAL A 270 -19.61 12.80 -5.99
N TRP A 271 -19.64 14.13 -6.12
CA TRP A 271 -19.01 14.87 -7.21
C TRP A 271 -17.68 15.54 -6.81
N SER A 272 -17.14 15.16 -5.65
CA SER A 272 -15.89 15.70 -5.11
C SER A 272 -14.65 15.25 -5.91
N ALA A 273 -13.54 15.98 -5.71
CA ALA A 273 -12.27 15.67 -6.36
C ALA A 273 -11.76 14.23 -6.10
N PRO A 274 -11.83 13.67 -4.87
CA PRO A 274 -11.50 12.26 -4.60
C PRO A 274 -12.29 11.26 -5.45
N ILE A 275 -13.60 11.48 -5.64
CA ILE A 275 -14.41 10.56 -6.44
C ILE A 275 -14.10 10.71 -7.91
N ARG A 276 -13.93 11.94 -8.42
CA ARG A 276 -13.55 12.15 -9.83
C ARG A 276 -12.18 11.53 -10.16
N CYS A 277 -11.20 11.69 -9.27
CA CYS A 277 -9.86 11.10 -9.42
C CYS A 277 -9.92 9.60 -9.71
N ILE A 278 -10.81 8.86 -9.03
CA ILE A 278 -10.95 7.41 -9.26
C ILE A 278 -11.44 7.09 -10.68
N TYR A 279 -12.31 7.91 -11.27
CA TYR A 279 -12.80 7.69 -12.64
C TYR A 279 -11.74 8.04 -13.69
N GLU A 280 -10.99 9.14 -13.48
CA GLU A 280 -9.93 9.58 -14.37
C GLU A 280 -8.75 8.59 -14.40
N LEU A 281 -8.28 8.13 -13.23
CA LEU A 281 -7.20 7.14 -13.10
C LEU A 281 -7.40 5.84 -13.90
N VAL A 282 -8.66 5.46 -14.14
CA VAL A 282 -9.02 4.24 -14.87
C VAL A 282 -9.82 4.51 -16.14
N PHE A 283 -9.78 5.74 -16.65
CA PHE A 283 -10.47 6.20 -17.86
C PHE A 283 -11.93 5.72 -17.94
N ALA A 284 -12.67 5.79 -16.83
CA ALA A 284 -14.02 5.24 -16.68
C ALA A 284 -15.09 6.16 -17.29
N TYR A 285 -14.98 6.39 -18.60
CA TYR A 285 -15.87 7.26 -19.37
C TYR A 285 -16.45 6.51 -20.55
N ALA A 286 -17.78 6.49 -20.68
CA ALA A 286 -18.43 5.78 -21.78
C ALA A 286 -17.97 6.36 -23.12
N LYS A 287 -17.32 5.53 -23.95
CA LYS A 287 -16.73 5.96 -25.22
C LYS A 287 -15.76 7.15 -25.10
N GLY A 288 -15.20 7.39 -23.92
CA GLY A 288 -14.27 8.49 -23.66
C GLY A 288 -14.93 9.86 -23.42
N ASP A 289 -16.25 9.95 -23.33
CA ASP A 289 -16.92 11.22 -22.99
C ASP A 289 -16.79 11.51 -21.47
N PRO A 290 -16.05 12.57 -21.07
CA PRO A 290 -15.83 12.91 -19.66
C PRO A 290 -17.13 13.25 -18.90
N ASN A 291 -18.22 13.53 -19.60
CA ASN A 291 -19.53 13.83 -19.01
C ASN A 291 -20.36 12.57 -18.71
N VAL A 292 -19.93 11.40 -19.19
CA VAL A 292 -20.63 10.12 -19.01
C VAL A 292 -19.74 9.13 -18.23
N PRO A 293 -19.51 9.38 -16.93
CA PRO A 293 -18.72 8.52 -16.06
C PRO A 293 -19.40 7.16 -15.84
N ARG A 294 -18.64 6.06 -15.94
CA ARG A 294 -19.12 4.67 -15.79
C ARG A 294 -18.08 3.78 -15.13
N LEU A 295 -18.22 3.51 -13.84
CA LEU A 295 -17.33 2.62 -13.08
C LEU A 295 -18.13 1.72 -12.15
N GLY A 296 -17.92 0.40 -12.22
CA GLY A 296 -18.53 -0.56 -11.29
C GLY A 296 -18.14 -0.27 -9.84
N ALA A 297 -19.13 -0.20 -8.95
CA ALA A 297 -18.91 0.18 -7.54
C ALA A 297 -17.98 -0.79 -6.80
N GLY A 298 -18.08 -2.09 -7.07
CA GLY A 298 -17.23 -3.10 -6.44
C GLY A 298 -15.76 -2.97 -6.85
N VAL A 299 -15.50 -2.74 -8.14
CA VAL A 299 -14.14 -2.45 -8.66
C VAL A 299 -13.59 -1.16 -8.05
N ALA A 300 -14.38 -0.09 -7.96
CA ALA A 300 -13.95 1.16 -7.36
C ALA A 300 -13.57 0.98 -5.88
N LEU A 301 -14.43 0.34 -5.09
CA LEU A 301 -14.20 0.06 -3.66
C LEU A 301 -12.93 -0.74 -3.45
N ARG A 302 -12.76 -1.80 -4.23
CA ARG A 302 -11.58 -2.65 -4.19
C ARG A 302 -10.30 -1.86 -4.45
N PHE A 303 -10.28 -1.05 -5.52
CA PHE A 303 -9.11 -0.27 -5.90
C PHE A 303 -8.76 0.77 -4.83
N VAL A 304 -9.75 1.54 -4.36
CA VAL A 304 -9.57 2.59 -3.34
C VAL A 304 -9.09 1.99 -2.01
N LEU A 305 -9.77 0.97 -1.51
CA LEU A 305 -9.48 0.40 -0.19
C LEU A 305 -8.11 -0.28 -0.15
N ARG A 306 -7.69 -0.94 -1.23
CA ARG A 306 -6.34 -1.49 -1.35
C ARG A 306 -5.29 -0.37 -1.45
N SER A 307 -5.54 0.63 -2.29
CA SER A 307 -4.59 1.74 -2.47
C SER A 307 -4.28 2.46 -1.15
N ILE A 308 -5.28 2.66 -0.29
CA ILE A 308 -5.12 3.41 0.97
C ILE A 308 -4.64 2.53 2.12
N PHE A 309 -5.08 1.27 2.21
CA PHE A 309 -4.82 0.43 3.40
C PHE A 309 -3.81 -0.69 3.20
N THR A 310 -3.38 -0.97 1.97
CA THR A 310 -2.49 -2.11 1.68
C THR A 310 -1.23 -1.72 0.91
N TYR A 311 -0.93 -0.42 0.73
CA TYR A 311 0.32 0.00 0.13
C TYR A 311 1.53 -0.29 1.03
N GLN A 312 2.66 -0.62 0.42
CA GLN A 312 3.91 -0.94 1.10
C GLN A 312 5.03 0.02 0.69
N GLY A 313 5.73 0.55 1.67
CA GLY A 313 6.82 1.51 1.53
C GLY A 313 6.36 2.94 1.23
N ALA A 314 5.68 3.16 0.11
CA ALA A 314 5.14 4.46 -0.32
C ALA A 314 3.85 4.26 -1.12
N PHE A 315 3.08 5.34 -1.31
CA PHE A 315 1.83 5.26 -2.08
C PHE A 315 2.09 4.99 -3.56
N ILE A 316 3.10 5.67 -4.13
CA ILE A 316 3.52 5.56 -5.53
C ILE A 316 5.04 5.29 -5.58
N TYR A 317 5.49 4.71 -6.68
CA TYR A 317 6.89 4.57 -7.03
C TYR A 317 7.15 5.11 -8.45
N PHE A 318 8.16 5.96 -8.57
CA PHE A 318 8.64 6.47 -9.84
C PHE A 318 9.68 5.54 -10.45
N MET A 319 9.42 5.13 -11.68
CA MET A 319 10.40 4.50 -12.54
C MET A 319 11.53 5.51 -12.86
N GLN A 320 12.78 5.07 -12.78
CA GLN A 320 13.96 5.92 -13.00
C GLN A 320 14.44 5.96 -14.47
N ALA A 321 13.62 5.43 -15.38
CA ALA A 321 13.68 5.56 -16.83
C ALA A 321 12.27 5.28 -17.40
N GLY A 322 12.13 5.17 -18.72
CA GLY A 322 10.84 4.82 -19.31
C GLY A 322 10.36 3.42 -18.91
N MET A 323 9.05 3.16 -18.94
CA MET A 323 8.48 1.86 -18.57
C MET A 323 9.05 0.72 -19.44
N GLY A 324 9.24 0.97 -20.74
CA GLY A 324 9.95 0.07 -21.65
C GLY A 324 11.31 -0.37 -21.12
N ASP A 325 12.10 0.58 -20.62
CA ASP A 325 13.47 0.37 -20.15
C ASP A 325 13.51 -0.27 -18.76
N VAL A 326 12.58 0.11 -17.87
CA VAL A 326 12.55 -0.35 -16.47
C VAL A 326 11.87 -1.71 -16.32
N VAL A 327 10.92 -2.05 -17.17
CA VAL A 327 10.09 -3.27 -17.05
C VAL A 327 10.41 -4.25 -18.17
N PHE A 328 10.30 -3.82 -19.42
CA PHE A 328 10.31 -4.74 -20.56
C PHE A 328 11.71 -5.12 -21.04
N VAL A 329 12.69 -4.23 -20.94
CA VAL A 329 14.10 -4.60 -21.21
C VAL A 329 14.59 -5.68 -20.25
N PRO A 330 14.44 -5.53 -18.91
CA PRO A 330 14.80 -6.59 -17.97
C PRO A 330 14.11 -7.92 -18.26
N LEU A 331 12.78 -7.91 -18.44
CA LEU A 331 12.03 -9.13 -18.73
C LEU A 331 12.51 -9.78 -20.04
N TYR A 332 12.73 -8.99 -21.09
CA TYR A 332 13.26 -9.48 -22.36
C TYR A 332 14.64 -10.12 -22.19
N GLN A 333 15.58 -9.44 -21.53
CA GLN A 333 16.95 -9.92 -21.34
C GLN A 333 16.96 -11.23 -20.54
N VAL A 334 16.23 -11.30 -19.42
CA VAL A 334 16.15 -12.54 -18.61
C VAL A 334 15.55 -13.67 -19.43
N LEU A 335 14.43 -13.44 -20.11
CA LEU A 335 13.77 -14.48 -20.91
C LEU A 335 14.62 -14.95 -22.09
N LYS A 336 15.29 -14.02 -22.78
CA LYS A 336 16.21 -14.35 -23.88
C LYS A 336 17.40 -15.16 -23.38
N ASN A 337 17.99 -14.80 -22.22
CA ASN A 337 19.08 -15.55 -21.59
C ASN A 337 18.65 -16.94 -21.12
N ARG A 338 17.37 -17.10 -20.73
CA ARG A 338 16.75 -18.39 -20.44
C ARG A 338 16.48 -19.20 -21.72
N GLY A 339 16.57 -18.62 -22.92
CA GLY A 339 16.37 -19.33 -24.19
C GLY A 339 14.95 -19.24 -24.76
N VAL A 340 14.11 -18.36 -24.22
CA VAL A 340 12.82 -18.01 -24.83
C VAL A 340 13.07 -17.36 -26.19
N LYS A 341 12.31 -17.80 -27.20
CA LYS A 341 12.42 -17.30 -28.58
C LYS A 341 11.50 -16.10 -28.76
N PHE A 342 11.96 -15.08 -29.45
CA PHE A 342 11.16 -13.89 -29.79
C PHE A 342 11.04 -13.77 -31.31
N LYS A 343 9.80 -13.56 -31.77
CA LYS A 343 9.46 -13.33 -33.18
C LYS A 343 8.83 -11.95 -33.31
N PHE A 344 9.67 -10.92 -33.43
CA PHE A 344 9.27 -9.55 -33.75
C PHE A 344 8.75 -9.44 -35.18
N PHE A 345 7.93 -8.44 -35.48
CA PHE A 345 7.26 -8.25 -36.76
C PHE A 345 6.34 -9.41 -37.15
N HIS A 346 5.73 -10.10 -36.19
CA HIS A 346 4.78 -11.18 -36.42
C HIS A 346 3.43 -10.77 -35.84
N ARG A 347 2.54 -10.26 -36.70
CA ARG A 347 1.17 -9.90 -36.34
C ARG A 347 0.28 -11.13 -36.45
N VAL A 348 -0.46 -11.44 -35.39
CA VAL A 348 -1.49 -12.50 -35.41
C VAL A 348 -2.73 -11.97 -36.12
N ASP A 349 -3.21 -12.71 -37.11
CA ASP A 349 -4.40 -12.35 -37.89
C ASP A 349 -5.63 -13.20 -37.49
N ASN A 350 -5.46 -14.49 -37.13
CA ASN A 350 -6.57 -15.36 -36.71
C ASN A 350 -6.09 -16.56 -35.86
N LEU A 351 -6.92 -16.97 -34.91
CA LEU A 351 -6.84 -18.26 -34.23
C LEU A 351 -7.94 -19.19 -34.76
N GLY A 352 -7.53 -20.18 -35.56
CA GLY A 352 -8.46 -21.12 -36.20
C GLY A 352 -8.71 -22.36 -35.34
N LEU A 353 -9.95 -22.80 -35.28
CA LEU A 353 -10.35 -23.99 -34.52
C LEU A 353 -10.23 -25.26 -35.36
N ASP A 354 -10.03 -26.39 -34.67
CA ASP A 354 -10.15 -27.70 -35.29
C ASP A 354 -11.62 -28.04 -35.61
N ALA A 355 -11.84 -29.10 -36.39
CA ALA A 355 -13.19 -29.53 -36.77
C ALA A 355 -14.09 -29.89 -35.56
N SER A 356 -13.50 -30.27 -34.42
CA SER A 356 -14.25 -30.54 -33.18
C SER A 356 -14.62 -29.26 -32.40
N GLY A 357 -13.99 -28.13 -32.73
CA GLY A 357 -14.13 -26.86 -32.03
C GLY A 357 -13.59 -26.92 -30.60
N GLN A 358 -12.69 -27.84 -30.27
CA GLN A 358 -12.13 -28.03 -28.93
C GLN A 358 -10.70 -27.48 -28.79
N PHE A 359 -9.98 -27.38 -29.91
CA PHE A 359 -8.59 -26.94 -29.92
C PHE A 359 -8.41 -25.77 -30.87
N VAL A 360 -7.52 -24.85 -30.51
CA VAL A 360 -6.91 -23.94 -31.47
C VAL A 360 -5.93 -24.76 -32.29
N ASP A 361 -6.23 -24.92 -33.57
CA ASP A 361 -5.47 -25.79 -34.48
C ASP A 361 -4.47 -25.01 -35.32
N THR A 362 -4.82 -23.76 -35.68
CA THR A 362 -3.97 -22.89 -36.49
C THR A 362 -3.81 -21.50 -35.88
N ILE A 363 -2.63 -20.91 -36.08
CA ILE A 363 -2.37 -19.49 -35.80
C ILE A 363 -1.92 -18.85 -37.11
N GLN A 364 -2.76 -18.00 -37.68
CA GLN A 364 -2.44 -17.25 -38.90
C GLN A 364 -1.66 -16.00 -38.52
N ILE A 365 -0.51 -15.81 -39.13
CA ILE A 365 0.44 -14.73 -38.84
C ILE A 365 0.83 -14.03 -40.14
N SER A 366 0.82 -12.70 -40.11
CA SER A 366 1.47 -11.88 -41.12
C SER A 366 2.84 -11.43 -40.60
N ARG A 367 3.91 -11.91 -41.24
CA ARG A 367 5.26 -11.36 -41.01
C ARG A 367 5.36 -10.00 -41.71
N GLN A 368 5.76 -8.97 -40.98
CA GLN A 368 5.73 -7.57 -41.42
C GLN A 368 7.08 -7.09 -42.00
N ALA A 369 8.19 -7.74 -41.65
CA ALA A 369 9.52 -7.34 -42.13
C ALA A 369 10.45 -8.55 -42.33
N THR A 370 11.41 -8.40 -43.24
CA THR A 370 12.44 -9.37 -43.59
C THR A 370 13.81 -8.81 -43.18
N MET A 371 14.51 -9.54 -42.31
CA MET A 371 15.84 -9.14 -41.83
C MET A 371 16.92 -9.45 -42.87
N LYS A 372 17.93 -8.58 -42.99
CA LYS A 372 19.12 -8.81 -43.83
C LYS A 372 19.90 -10.05 -43.40
N ALA A 373 20.03 -10.23 -42.09
CA ALA A 373 20.74 -11.36 -41.50
C ALA A 373 20.21 -11.63 -40.09
N GLY A 374 20.14 -12.91 -39.72
CA GLY A 374 19.85 -13.33 -38.34
C GLY A 374 18.47 -12.93 -37.80
N GLU A 375 18.37 -12.89 -36.47
CA GLU A 375 17.21 -12.40 -35.74
C GLU A 375 17.31 -10.88 -35.50
N TYR A 376 16.17 -10.19 -35.50
CA TYR A 376 16.10 -8.76 -35.18
C TYR A 376 16.68 -8.48 -33.79
N GLN A 377 17.61 -7.53 -33.69
CA GLN A 377 18.18 -7.04 -32.44
C GLN A 377 17.44 -5.76 -32.04
N PRO A 378 16.59 -5.78 -30.99
CA PRO A 378 15.62 -4.71 -30.82
C PRO A 378 16.06 -3.56 -29.91
N LEU A 379 17.16 -3.71 -29.18
CA LEU A 379 17.60 -2.74 -28.17
C LEU A 379 18.71 -1.83 -28.69
N VAL A 380 18.73 -0.60 -28.18
CA VAL A 380 19.80 0.38 -28.40
C VAL A 380 20.48 0.72 -27.08
N PRO A 381 21.83 0.76 -27.03
CA PRO A 381 22.54 1.15 -25.82
C PRO A 381 22.54 2.67 -25.64
N ILE A 382 22.12 3.14 -24.46
CA ILE A 382 22.12 4.55 -24.05
C ILE A 382 23.15 4.75 -22.92
N PRO A 383 24.28 5.44 -23.18
CA PRO A 383 25.25 5.77 -22.15
C PRO A 383 24.62 6.68 -21.08
N LEU A 384 24.81 6.33 -19.80
CA LEU A 384 24.37 7.15 -18.67
C LEU A 384 25.57 7.61 -17.84
N ALA A 385 25.53 8.86 -17.39
CA ALA A 385 26.61 9.44 -16.60
C ALA A 385 26.80 8.66 -15.29
N GLY A 386 28.06 8.40 -14.94
CA GLY A 386 28.43 7.67 -13.72
C GLY A 386 28.49 6.14 -13.87
N TYR A 387 28.18 5.60 -15.05
CA TYR A 387 28.23 4.15 -15.32
C TYR A 387 29.21 3.82 -16.45
N THR A 388 29.81 2.63 -16.37
CA THR A 388 30.72 2.13 -17.41
C THR A 388 29.95 1.47 -18.55
N ASN A 389 28.88 0.75 -18.21
CA ASN A 389 28.01 0.08 -19.17
C ASN A 389 26.80 0.96 -19.52
N PRO A 390 26.31 0.92 -20.78
CA PRO A 390 25.11 1.65 -21.17
C PRO A 390 23.85 0.99 -20.59
N LEU A 391 22.77 1.76 -20.51
CA LEU A 391 21.42 1.22 -20.31
C LEU A 391 20.87 0.78 -21.66
N ASP A 392 20.52 -0.49 -21.81
CA ASP A 392 19.80 -0.96 -22.99
C ASP A 392 18.35 -0.45 -22.95
N CYS A 393 17.89 0.12 -24.06
CA CYS A 393 16.57 0.75 -24.17
C CYS A 393 15.85 0.34 -25.47
N TRP A 394 14.53 0.47 -25.50
CA TRP A 394 13.77 0.30 -26.75
C TRP A 394 13.86 1.58 -27.60
N PRO A 395 14.07 1.50 -28.92
CA PRO A 395 13.99 2.66 -29.78
C PRO A 395 12.53 3.07 -30.03
N ALA A 396 12.28 4.38 -30.20
CA ALA A 396 10.95 4.91 -30.51
C ALA A 396 10.42 4.48 -31.89
N THR A 397 11.31 4.05 -32.78
CA THR A 397 11.01 3.52 -34.11
C THR A 397 11.86 2.27 -34.38
N PRO A 398 11.44 1.37 -35.29
CA PRO A 398 12.24 0.21 -35.68
C PRO A 398 13.64 0.57 -36.18
N LEU A 399 14.60 -0.32 -35.92
CA LEU A 399 15.95 -0.27 -36.48
C LEU A 399 15.93 -0.77 -37.93
N ALA A 400 15.48 0.13 -38.83
CA ALA A 400 15.20 -0.19 -40.22
C ALA A 400 16.44 -0.55 -41.06
N ASP A 401 17.65 -0.27 -40.56
CA ASP A 401 18.92 -0.69 -41.16
C ASP A 401 19.07 -2.22 -41.19
N GLN A 402 18.39 -2.94 -40.28
CA GLN A 402 18.31 -4.40 -40.26
C GLN A 402 17.38 -4.98 -41.32
N PHE A 403 16.49 -4.20 -41.93
CA PHE A 403 15.56 -4.67 -42.96
C PHE A 403 16.24 -4.79 -44.33
N VAL A 404 15.72 -5.67 -45.18
CA VAL A 404 16.11 -5.68 -46.61
C VAL A 404 15.82 -4.32 -47.25
N ASP A 405 16.67 -3.90 -48.19
CA ASP A 405 16.72 -2.49 -48.63
C ASP A 405 15.38 -1.97 -49.19
N ALA A 406 14.62 -2.81 -49.90
CA ALA A 406 13.31 -2.43 -50.44
C ALA A 406 12.28 -2.13 -49.35
N GLU A 407 12.20 -2.95 -48.31
CA GLU A 407 11.30 -2.75 -47.17
C GLU A 407 11.76 -1.55 -46.31
N ARG A 408 13.07 -1.35 -46.13
CA ARG A 408 13.60 -0.16 -45.45
C ARG A 408 13.13 1.13 -46.14
N VAL A 409 13.32 1.23 -47.46
CA VAL A 409 12.91 2.42 -48.23
C VAL A 409 11.39 2.63 -48.15
N ALA A 410 10.60 1.56 -48.22
CA ALA A 410 9.15 1.65 -48.06
C ALA A 410 8.77 2.17 -46.67
N TYR A 411 9.40 1.66 -45.62
CA TYR A 411 9.18 2.09 -44.23
C TYR A 411 9.51 3.58 -44.05
N GLU A 412 10.70 4.00 -44.48
CA GLU A 412 11.16 5.39 -44.38
C GLU A 412 10.21 6.35 -45.12
N ASN A 413 9.65 5.94 -46.27
CA ASN A 413 8.66 6.73 -47.01
C ASN A 413 7.35 6.94 -46.23
N TYR A 414 6.85 5.93 -45.52
CA TYR A 414 5.65 6.07 -44.68
C TYR A 414 5.95 6.88 -43.42
N GLN A 415 7.11 6.66 -42.80
CA GLN A 415 7.55 7.42 -41.64
C GLN A 415 7.65 8.92 -41.95
N ASN A 416 8.17 9.29 -43.12
CA ASN A 416 8.23 10.68 -43.59
C ASN A 416 6.84 11.32 -43.82
N GLN A 417 5.80 10.51 -43.96
CA GLN A 417 4.40 10.94 -44.05
C GLN A 417 3.67 10.91 -42.69
N GLY A 418 4.36 10.52 -41.62
CA GLY A 418 3.77 10.38 -40.28
C GLY A 418 2.79 9.20 -40.15
N ILE A 419 2.97 8.15 -40.97
CA ILE A 419 2.10 6.96 -40.97
C ILE A 419 2.77 5.83 -40.19
N GLU A 420 2.10 5.29 -39.16
CA GLU A 420 2.54 4.12 -38.43
C GLU A 420 2.09 2.83 -39.14
N VAL A 421 3.06 1.98 -39.46
CA VAL A 421 2.85 0.82 -40.36
C VAL A 421 3.00 -0.53 -39.67
N PHE A 422 3.67 -0.60 -38.53
CA PHE A 422 3.95 -1.84 -37.83
C PHE A 422 3.10 -2.06 -36.59
N GLU A 423 2.71 -1.00 -35.89
CA GLU A 423 1.88 -1.09 -34.68
C GLU A 423 0.40 -0.73 -34.91
N SER A 424 0.01 -0.30 -36.13
CA SER A 424 -1.38 0.08 -36.46
C SER A 424 -2.20 -0.95 -37.25
N ALA A 425 -3.45 -1.15 -36.84
CA ALA A 425 -4.50 -1.93 -37.50
C ALA A 425 -5.02 -1.25 -38.79
N TRP A 426 -4.80 0.05 -38.95
CA TRP A 426 -5.06 0.81 -40.18
C TRP A 426 -3.79 1.02 -41.02
N SER A 427 -2.82 0.12 -40.85
CA SER A 427 -1.57 0.17 -41.60
C SER A 427 -1.80 -0.07 -43.11
N PRO A 428 -1.26 0.79 -43.99
CA PRO A 428 -1.24 0.55 -45.44
C PRO A 428 -0.08 -0.37 -45.88
N TRP A 429 0.62 -1.02 -44.93
CA TRP A 429 1.86 -1.74 -45.20
C TRP A 429 1.67 -2.87 -46.22
N PRO A 430 2.37 -2.82 -47.38
CA PRO A 430 2.14 -3.77 -48.46
C PRO A 430 2.91 -5.09 -48.28
N HIS A 431 3.95 -5.10 -47.42
CA HIS A 431 4.85 -6.25 -47.25
C HIS A 431 4.39 -7.15 -46.09
N LEU A 432 3.27 -7.83 -46.29
CA LEU A 432 2.78 -8.87 -45.39
C LEU A 432 3.07 -10.24 -46.00
N TYR A 433 3.79 -11.09 -45.26
CA TYR A 433 4.09 -12.46 -45.66
C TYR A 433 3.28 -13.42 -44.79
N PRO A 434 2.15 -13.95 -45.28
CA PRO A 434 1.30 -14.85 -44.52
C PRO A 434 2.04 -16.16 -44.20
N THR A 435 1.90 -16.61 -42.97
CA THR A 435 2.41 -17.88 -42.45
C THR A 435 1.35 -18.47 -41.54
N THR A 436 1.17 -19.79 -41.58
CA THR A 436 0.24 -20.49 -40.68
C THR A 436 1.03 -21.45 -39.81
N LEU A 437 0.96 -21.25 -38.50
CA LEU A 437 1.48 -22.20 -37.52
C LEU A 437 0.45 -23.31 -37.30
N GLN A 438 0.92 -24.54 -37.15
CA GLN A 438 0.11 -25.74 -37.00
C GLN A 438 0.29 -26.40 -35.63
N ARG A 439 -0.81 -26.77 -34.99
CA ARG A 439 -0.79 -27.52 -33.72
C ARG A 439 -0.10 -28.88 -33.89
N GLY A 440 0.72 -29.27 -32.93
CA GLY A 440 1.54 -30.50 -32.95
C GLY A 440 2.79 -30.42 -33.84
N THR A 441 2.95 -29.34 -34.61
CA THR A 441 4.17 -29.07 -35.39
C THR A 441 4.90 -27.85 -34.85
N ASP A 442 4.23 -26.71 -34.78
CA ASP A 442 4.81 -25.42 -34.40
C ASP A 442 4.50 -25.04 -32.95
N PHE A 443 3.33 -25.48 -32.44
CA PHE A 443 2.90 -25.25 -31.06
C PHE A 443 2.02 -26.40 -30.59
N ASP A 444 1.96 -26.63 -29.28
CA ASP A 444 1.05 -27.55 -28.62
C ASP A 444 0.02 -26.79 -27.78
N LYS A 445 0.48 -25.73 -27.08
CA LYS A 445 -0.35 -24.81 -26.30
C LYS A 445 -0.19 -23.36 -26.76
N VAL A 446 -1.22 -22.56 -26.50
CA VAL A 446 -1.27 -21.13 -26.81
C VAL A 446 -1.55 -20.34 -25.52
N VAL A 447 -0.76 -19.30 -25.28
CA VAL A 447 -1.08 -18.25 -24.30
C VAL A 447 -1.48 -16.98 -25.07
N LEU A 448 -2.73 -16.57 -24.95
CA LEU A 448 -3.25 -15.38 -25.60
C LEU A 448 -3.10 -14.16 -24.68
N GLY A 449 -2.08 -13.34 -24.97
CA GLY A 449 -1.77 -12.08 -24.28
C GLY A 449 -2.21 -10.82 -25.02
N ILE A 450 -2.90 -10.96 -26.16
CA ILE A 450 -3.42 -9.84 -26.96
C ILE A 450 -4.60 -9.19 -26.22
N SER A 451 -4.64 -7.85 -26.19
CA SER A 451 -5.66 -7.08 -25.46
C SER A 451 -7.07 -7.24 -26.06
N LEU A 452 -8.07 -7.07 -25.20
CA LEU A 452 -9.48 -7.35 -25.46
C LEU A 452 -10.03 -6.73 -26.76
N GLY A 453 -9.66 -5.47 -27.05
CA GLY A 453 -10.20 -4.75 -28.22
C GLY A 453 -9.88 -5.42 -29.55
N ALA A 454 -8.77 -6.16 -29.64
CA ALA A 454 -8.36 -6.88 -30.84
C ALA A 454 -9.02 -8.26 -31.00
N LEU A 455 -9.60 -8.84 -29.94
CA LEU A 455 -10.10 -10.23 -29.96
C LEU A 455 -11.22 -10.45 -30.99
N LYS A 456 -12.04 -9.43 -31.27
CA LYS A 456 -13.07 -9.53 -32.33
C LYS A 456 -12.49 -9.74 -33.73
N TYR A 457 -11.23 -9.38 -33.95
CA TYR A 457 -10.53 -9.57 -35.23
C TYR A 457 -9.70 -10.85 -35.25
N VAL A 458 -9.02 -11.18 -34.15
CA VAL A 458 -8.10 -12.34 -34.09
C VAL A 458 -8.73 -13.63 -33.56
N CYS A 459 -9.95 -13.57 -33.01
CA CYS A 459 -10.66 -14.71 -32.44
C CYS A 459 -12.11 -14.89 -32.96
N PRO A 460 -12.47 -14.59 -34.22
CA PRO A 460 -13.85 -14.67 -34.70
C PRO A 460 -14.44 -16.08 -34.53
N GLU A 461 -13.65 -17.12 -34.78
CA GLU A 461 -14.08 -18.52 -34.63
C GLU A 461 -14.33 -18.89 -33.16
N LEU A 462 -13.44 -18.47 -32.25
CA LEU A 462 -13.57 -18.73 -30.81
C LEU A 462 -14.81 -18.03 -30.24
N ILE A 463 -15.06 -16.79 -30.66
CA ILE A 463 -16.24 -16.01 -30.28
C ILE A 463 -17.50 -16.69 -30.81
N ALA A 464 -17.54 -17.12 -32.07
CA ALA A 464 -18.68 -17.84 -32.61
C ALA A 464 -18.95 -19.17 -31.86
N ALA A 465 -17.90 -19.86 -31.44
CA ALA A 465 -18.00 -21.20 -30.86
C ALA A 465 -18.42 -21.24 -29.38
N ARG A 466 -18.31 -20.13 -28.62
CA ARG A 466 -18.54 -20.11 -27.17
C ARG A 466 -19.34 -18.88 -26.71
N PRO A 467 -20.52 -19.03 -26.08
CA PRO A 467 -21.29 -17.91 -25.53
C PRO A 467 -20.52 -17.06 -24.52
N ALA A 468 -19.64 -17.68 -23.73
CA ALA A 468 -18.82 -16.96 -22.75
C ALA A 468 -17.90 -15.91 -23.42
N TRP A 469 -17.35 -16.20 -24.60
CA TRP A 469 -16.56 -15.26 -25.38
C TRP A 469 -17.41 -14.14 -25.99
N GLN A 470 -18.59 -14.47 -26.52
CA GLN A 470 -19.54 -13.48 -27.04
C GLN A 470 -19.91 -12.48 -25.96
N ASN A 471 -20.25 -12.97 -24.76
CA ASN A 471 -20.59 -12.14 -23.62
C ASN A 471 -19.41 -11.29 -23.16
N MET A 472 -18.21 -11.84 -23.05
CA MET A 472 -17.02 -11.09 -22.65
C MET A 472 -16.73 -9.93 -23.60
N VAL A 473 -16.65 -10.19 -24.91
CA VAL A 473 -16.34 -9.17 -25.93
C VAL A 473 -17.46 -8.12 -26.04
N ALA A 474 -18.71 -8.49 -25.78
CA ALA A 474 -19.83 -7.55 -25.82
C ALA A 474 -19.96 -6.68 -24.56
N GLN A 475 -19.64 -7.22 -23.38
CA GLN A 475 -19.95 -6.59 -22.09
C GLN A 475 -18.75 -5.96 -21.41
N VAL A 476 -17.52 -6.43 -21.67
CA VAL A 476 -16.30 -5.79 -21.16
C VAL A 476 -15.86 -4.74 -22.17
N GLN A 477 -16.05 -3.47 -21.83
CA GLN A 477 -15.85 -2.35 -22.75
C GLN A 477 -14.39 -1.87 -22.77
N THR A 478 -14.04 -1.14 -23.82
CA THR A 478 -12.72 -0.53 -23.97
C THR A 478 -12.87 0.90 -24.49
N VAL A 479 -11.86 1.75 -24.25
CA VAL A 479 -11.85 3.16 -24.67
C VAL A 479 -10.51 3.55 -25.29
N GLN A 480 -10.52 4.49 -26.25
CA GLN A 480 -9.28 5.12 -26.74
C GLN A 480 -8.68 6.01 -25.65
N THR A 481 -7.37 6.20 -25.69
CA THR A 481 -6.69 7.18 -24.84
C THR A 481 -5.82 8.09 -25.68
N GLN A 482 -5.39 9.20 -25.12
CA GLN A 482 -4.41 10.11 -25.72
C GLN A 482 -3.40 10.52 -24.65
N ALA A 483 -2.21 10.89 -25.10
CA ALA A 483 -1.15 11.39 -24.24
C ALA A 483 -0.35 12.46 -24.95
N PHE A 484 0.23 13.38 -24.19
CA PHE A 484 1.25 14.31 -24.69
C PHE A 484 2.29 14.62 -23.61
N GLN A 485 3.46 15.03 -24.05
CA GLN A 485 4.60 15.34 -23.20
C GLN A 485 5.24 16.65 -23.63
N LEU A 486 5.63 17.47 -22.66
CA LEU A 486 6.28 18.75 -22.89
C LEU A 486 7.65 18.77 -22.21
N TRP A 487 8.66 19.27 -22.93
CA TRP A 487 9.96 19.60 -22.38
C TRP A 487 10.04 21.12 -22.22
N LEU A 488 10.18 21.57 -20.98
CA LEU A 488 10.02 22.97 -20.58
C LEU A 488 11.35 23.53 -20.06
N ASN A 489 11.61 24.81 -20.31
CA ASN A 489 12.81 25.53 -19.86
C ASN A 489 12.65 26.23 -18.50
N ARG A 490 11.59 25.88 -17.78
CA ARG A 490 11.24 26.37 -16.44
C ARG A 490 11.14 25.18 -15.49
N THR A 491 11.50 25.35 -14.24
CA THR A 491 11.22 24.33 -13.21
C THR A 491 9.75 24.38 -12.80
N ALA A 492 9.26 23.36 -12.10
CA ALA A 492 7.93 23.39 -11.51
C ALA A 492 7.73 24.61 -10.58
N ASP A 493 8.77 24.97 -9.81
CA ASP A 493 8.79 26.16 -8.94
C ASP A 493 8.60 27.46 -9.75
N ASP A 494 9.37 27.64 -10.84
CA ASP A 494 9.25 28.78 -11.76
C ASP A 494 7.82 28.90 -12.34
N MET A 495 7.12 27.77 -12.51
CA MET A 495 5.76 27.68 -13.07
C MET A 495 4.64 27.85 -12.04
N GLY A 496 4.96 27.88 -10.74
CA GLY A 496 4.00 28.16 -9.65
C GLY A 496 3.83 27.05 -8.61
N TRP A 497 4.54 25.92 -8.74
CA TRP A 497 4.55 24.84 -7.75
C TRP A 497 5.62 25.09 -6.68
N THR A 498 5.49 26.19 -5.96
CA THR A 498 6.51 26.65 -5.01
C THR A 498 6.49 25.87 -3.70
N ASN A 499 7.67 25.52 -3.17
CA ASN A 499 7.83 24.83 -1.88
C ASN A 499 7.07 23.49 -1.77
N VAL A 500 6.85 22.80 -2.88
CA VAL A 500 6.33 21.42 -2.83
C VAL A 500 7.46 20.45 -2.44
N PRO A 501 7.16 19.42 -1.61
CA PRO A 501 8.19 18.54 -1.07
C PRO A 501 8.78 17.58 -2.09
N GLU A 502 8.03 17.24 -3.14
CA GLU A 502 8.40 16.31 -4.21
C GLU A 502 7.73 16.77 -5.53
N PRO A 503 8.19 16.29 -6.71
CA PRO A 503 7.52 16.56 -7.99
C PRO A 503 6.03 16.19 -7.95
N ALA A 504 5.16 17.01 -8.55
CA ALA A 504 3.72 16.80 -8.42
C ALA A 504 3.20 15.69 -9.35
N ILE A 505 2.33 14.83 -8.81
CA ILE A 505 1.39 14.00 -9.58
C ILE A 505 -0.01 14.52 -9.31
N LEU A 506 -0.77 14.71 -10.37
CA LEU A 506 -2.06 15.35 -10.34
C LEU A 506 -3.10 14.57 -11.13
N ASP A 507 -4.31 14.55 -10.58
CA ASP A 507 -5.49 13.98 -11.22
C ASP A 507 -6.72 14.87 -10.92
N SER A 508 -7.92 14.48 -11.38
CA SER A 508 -9.19 15.19 -11.21
C SER A 508 -9.29 16.50 -11.99
N TYR A 509 -8.48 16.67 -13.05
CA TYR A 509 -8.29 17.92 -13.78
C TYR A 509 -8.59 17.82 -15.28
N ARG A 510 -9.44 16.85 -15.65
CA ARG A 510 -9.63 16.36 -17.02
C ARG A 510 -8.51 15.43 -17.44
N ASP A 511 -7.26 15.91 -17.45
CA ASP A 511 -6.09 15.10 -17.79
C ASP A 511 -5.29 14.79 -16.52
N SER A 512 -4.83 13.55 -16.38
CA SER A 512 -3.82 13.21 -15.37
C SER A 512 -2.49 13.86 -15.79
N TRP A 513 -1.84 14.56 -14.86
CA TRP A 513 -0.55 15.23 -15.08
C TRP A 513 0.51 14.71 -14.11
N ALA A 514 1.74 14.54 -14.57
CA ALA A 514 2.88 14.25 -13.71
C ALA A 514 4.11 15.07 -14.11
N ASP A 515 4.84 15.55 -13.10
CA ASP A 515 6.18 16.08 -13.24
C ASP A 515 7.21 14.94 -13.19
N PHE A 516 7.87 14.71 -14.32
CA PHE A 516 8.95 13.73 -14.47
C PHE A 516 10.30 14.37 -14.75
N SER A 517 10.56 15.56 -14.17
CA SER A 517 11.85 16.23 -14.27
C SER A 517 13.04 15.37 -13.81
N HIS A 518 12.81 14.34 -12.99
CA HIS A 518 13.85 13.38 -12.60
C HIS A 518 14.38 12.56 -13.78
N LEU A 519 13.62 12.44 -14.88
CA LEU A 519 14.03 11.70 -16.08
C LEU A 519 14.97 12.50 -17.00
N ILE A 520 15.14 13.81 -16.80
CA ILE A 520 16.02 14.64 -17.65
C ILE A 520 17.44 14.07 -17.68
N GLY A 521 17.93 13.59 -16.54
CA GLY A 521 19.29 13.04 -16.41
C GLY A 521 19.51 11.68 -17.09
N VAL A 522 18.44 11.00 -17.52
CA VAL A 522 18.52 9.76 -18.29
C VAL A 522 18.11 9.94 -19.76
N GLU A 523 17.92 11.19 -20.19
CA GLU A 523 17.80 11.61 -21.59
C GLU A 523 19.12 12.31 -22.01
N ASN A 524 19.35 12.51 -23.31
CA ASN A 524 20.61 13.06 -23.82
C ASN A 524 20.54 14.58 -24.09
N TRP A 525 19.98 15.34 -23.14
CA TRP A 525 19.92 16.80 -23.22
C TRP A 525 21.27 17.44 -22.89
N GLY A 526 21.72 18.37 -23.73
CA GLY A 526 22.90 19.18 -23.46
C GLY A 526 22.59 20.39 -22.59
N PRO A 527 23.58 20.99 -21.89
CA PRO A 527 23.38 22.21 -21.11
C PRO A 527 22.77 23.38 -21.91
N SER A 528 23.04 23.45 -23.22
CA SER A 528 22.49 24.47 -24.12
C SER A 528 21.01 24.26 -24.48
N ASP A 529 20.47 23.04 -24.32
CA ASP A 529 19.07 22.76 -24.61
C ASP A 529 18.15 23.32 -23.51
N ASN A 530 18.68 23.55 -22.29
CA ASN A 530 18.01 24.20 -21.17
C ASN A 530 16.65 23.56 -20.76
N VAL A 531 16.53 22.23 -20.88
CA VAL A 531 15.38 21.50 -20.32
C VAL A 531 15.48 21.46 -18.81
N ARG A 532 14.43 21.91 -18.13
CA ARG A 532 14.35 22.00 -16.65
C ARG A 532 13.10 21.34 -16.08
N ASN A 533 12.13 21.00 -16.92
CA ASN A 533 10.97 20.21 -16.53
C ASN A 533 10.49 19.30 -17.67
N ILE A 534 9.97 18.13 -17.31
CA ILE A 534 9.26 17.22 -18.21
C ILE A 534 7.84 17.05 -17.66
N ALA A 535 6.85 17.50 -18.42
CA ALA A 535 5.44 17.40 -18.04
C ALA A 535 4.74 16.33 -18.88
N TYR A 536 4.12 15.37 -18.20
CA TYR A 536 3.38 14.27 -18.82
C TYR A 536 1.88 14.43 -18.66
N PHE A 537 1.13 14.18 -19.72
CA PHE A 537 -0.33 14.23 -19.70
C PHE A 537 -0.93 12.97 -20.31
N CYS A 538 -2.03 12.49 -19.72
CA CYS A 538 -2.80 11.38 -20.28
C CYS A 538 -4.28 11.51 -19.94
N ASN A 539 -5.15 11.13 -20.89
CA ASN A 539 -6.59 11.10 -20.71
C ASN A 539 -7.26 10.11 -21.68
N ALA A 540 -8.56 9.85 -21.50
CA ALA A 540 -9.40 9.26 -22.50
C ALA A 540 -9.44 10.14 -23.78
N LEU A 541 -9.52 9.47 -24.93
CA LEU A 541 -9.87 10.08 -26.20
C LEU A 541 -11.31 9.64 -26.52
N GLU A 542 -12.19 10.59 -26.78
CA GLU A 542 -13.57 10.29 -27.16
C GLU A 542 -13.58 9.50 -28.47
N ASP A 543 -14.25 8.35 -28.50
CA ASP A 543 -14.34 7.52 -29.70
C ASP A 543 -14.89 8.34 -30.87
N ALA A 544 -14.29 8.20 -32.05
CA ALA A 544 -14.83 8.83 -33.25
C ALA A 544 -16.29 8.35 -33.49
N PRO A 545 -17.19 9.21 -34.02
CA PRO A 545 -18.58 8.84 -34.29
C PRO A 545 -18.73 7.57 -35.15
N SER A 546 -17.75 7.32 -36.02
CA SER A 546 -17.59 6.09 -36.77
C SER A 546 -16.12 5.69 -36.77
N ILE A 547 -15.84 4.44 -36.42
CA ILE A 547 -14.50 3.84 -36.49
C ILE A 547 -14.52 2.85 -37.67
N PRO A 548 -13.76 3.10 -38.75
CA PRO A 548 -13.73 2.20 -39.90
C PRO A 548 -13.06 0.86 -39.52
N ASP A 549 -13.47 -0.21 -40.18
CA ASP A 549 -12.83 -1.50 -39.98
C ASP A 549 -11.31 -1.43 -40.29
N PRO A 550 -10.48 -2.23 -39.58
CA PRO A 550 -9.06 -2.36 -39.87
C PRO A 550 -8.79 -2.62 -41.36
N ALA A 551 -7.68 -2.08 -41.86
CA ALA A 551 -7.27 -2.11 -43.27
C ALA A 551 -8.20 -1.43 -44.29
N ALA A 552 -9.36 -0.88 -43.90
CA ALA A 552 -10.25 -0.18 -44.85
C ALA A 552 -9.65 1.14 -45.37
N THR A 553 -8.90 1.86 -44.53
CA THR A 553 -8.23 3.11 -44.88
C THR A 553 -7.14 3.45 -43.86
N SER A 554 -6.00 3.98 -44.32
CA SER A 554 -4.96 4.54 -43.44
C SER A 554 -5.26 5.97 -42.98
N ALA A 555 -6.29 6.62 -43.54
CA ALA A 555 -6.63 7.99 -43.18
C ALA A 555 -7.11 8.13 -41.72
N PHE A 556 -7.66 7.05 -41.15
CA PHE A 556 -8.18 7.07 -39.77
C PHE A 556 -7.07 7.34 -38.76
N GLN A 557 -5.96 6.59 -38.81
CA GLN A 557 -4.84 6.80 -37.88
C GLN A 557 -4.27 8.22 -37.96
N VAL A 558 -4.15 8.77 -39.17
CA VAL A 558 -3.66 10.14 -39.38
C VAL A 558 -4.63 11.16 -38.78
N SER A 559 -5.94 11.01 -39.02
CA SER A 559 -6.94 11.93 -38.47
C SER A 559 -7.02 11.89 -36.95
N GLU A 560 -6.83 10.73 -36.34
CA GLU A 560 -6.89 10.56 -34.89
C GLU A 560 -5.64 11.10 -34.20
N MET A 561 -4.47 10.91 -34.81
CA MET A 561 -3.23 11.55 -34.36
C MET A 561 -3.32 13.08 -34.43
N GLN A 562 -3.92 13.62 -35.50
CA GLN A 562 -4.20 15.06 -35.61
C GLN A 562 -5.21 15.52 -34.54
N ARG A 563 -6.23 14.70 -34.24
CA ARG A 563 -7.20 15.01 -33.19
C ARG A 563 -6.54 15.06 -31.80
N ALA A 564 -5.63 14.13 -31.49
CA ALA A 564 -4.85 14.18 -30.25
C ALA A 564 -3.91 15.40 -30.19
N HIS A 565 -3.27 15.76 -31.30
CA HIS A 565 -2.51 17.01 -31.43
C HIS A 565 -3.39 18.22 -31.09
N ASP A 566 -4.54 18.35 -31.75
CA ASP A 566 -5.44 19.50 -31.60
C ASP A 566 -6.04 19.57 -30.20
N ASN A 567 -6.39 18.44 -29.58
CA ASN A 567 -6.83 18.37 -28.20
C ASN A 567 -5.75 18.87 -27.23
N SER A 568 -4.51 18.42 -27.40
CA SER A 568 -3.37 18.82 -26.57
C SER A 568 -3.07 20.30 -26.72
N LEU A 569 -3.10 20.80 -27.95
CA LEU A 569 -2.91 22.21 -28.24
C LEU A 569 -4.04 23.07 -27.65
N ASN A 570 -5.29 22.61 -27.74
CA ASN A 570 -6.44 23.28 -27.15
C ASN A 570 -6.33 23.32 -25.62
N TYR A 571 -5.86 22.24 -24.98
CA TYR A 571 -5.59 22.24 -23.54
C TYR A 571 -4.67 23.42 -23.16
N LEU A 572 -3.54 23.56 -23.87
CA LEU A 572 -2.54 24.62 -23.65
C LEU A 572 -3.01 26.04 -24.00
N LYS A 573 -4.14 26.19 -24.70
CA LYS A 573 -4.74 27.47 -25.08
C LYS A 573 -5.96 27.86 -24.25
N THR A 574 -6.44 26.97 -23.39
CA THR A 574 -7.65 27.17 -22.60
C THR A 574 -7.33 27.47 -21.14
N GLY A 575 -8.33 27.94 -20.39
CA GLY A 575 -8.23 28.21 -18.95
C GLY A 575 -7.85 27.01 -18.06
N LEU A 576 -7.46 25.86 -18.63
CA LEU A 576 -6.81 24.74 -17.96
C LEU A 576 -5.28 24.95 -17.78
N THR A 577 -4.66 25.86 -18.53
CA THR A 577 -3.21 26.10 -18.34
C THR A 577 -2.95 26.89 -17.06
N ARG A 578 -3.72 27.95 -16.83
CA ARG A 578 -3.48 28.90 -15.74
C ARG A 578 -3.58 28.29 -14.33
N PRO A 579 -4.58 27.46 -14.00
CA PRO A 579 -4.64 26.85 -12.67
C PRO A 579 -3.54 25.82 -12.44
N LEU A 580 -3.01 25.21 -13.51
CA LEU A 580 -1.88 24.28 -13.42
C LEU A 580 -0.54 24.99 -13.28
N TRP A 581 -0.30 26.01 -14.13
CA TRP A 581 0.97 26.74 -14.20
C TRP A 581 0.74 28.26 -14.24
N PRO A 582 0.34 28.88 -13.12
CA PRO A 582 -0.04 30.29 -13.10
C PRO A 582 1.10 31.23 -13.56
N ASN A 583 2.36 30.84 -13.35
CA ASN A 583 3.54 31.63 -13.71
C ASN A 583 4.15 31.23 -15.08
N ALA A 584 3.52 30.29 -15.80
CA ALA A 584 3.91 29.88 -17.15
C ALA A 584 2.91 30.30 -18.23
N THR A 585 2.09 31.31 -17.94
CA THR A 585 1.05 31.78 -18.87
C THR A 585 1.55 32.90 -19.79
N ASN A 586 0.97 32.98 -20.98
CA ASN A 586 1.26 34.03 -21.95
C ASN A 586 0.87 35.40 -21.37
N PRO A 587 1.79 36.38 -21.32
CA PRO A 587 1.50 37.69 -20.75
C PRO A 587 0.34 38.45 -21.42
N SER A 588 0.09 38.20 -22.71
CA SER A 588 -1.01 38.81 -23.47
C SER A 588 -2.33 38.02 -23.38
N ASN A 589 -2.27 36.75 -23.01
CA ASN A 589 -3.43 35.90 -22.81
C ASN A 589 -3.17 34.92 -21.65
N PRO A 590 -3.52 35.28 -20.40
CA PRO A 590 -3.23 34.46 -19.24
C PRO A 590 -3.92 33.09 -19.22
N ASN A 591 -4.81 32.78 -20.17
CA ASN A 591 -5.41 31.46 -20.33
C ASN A 591 -4.59 30.54 -21.24
N GLU A 592 -3.49 31.01 -21.81
CA GLU A 592 -2.65 30.25 -22.74
C GLU A 592 -1.26 30.05 -22.14
N LEU A 593 -0.58 28.97 -22.53
CA LEU A 593 0.82 28.75 -22.18
C LEU A 593 1.69 29.85 -22.80
N ASP A 594 2.69 30.34 -22.05
CA ASP A 594 3.80 31.05 -22.67
C ASP A 594 4.61 30.07 -23.51
N TRP A 595 4.41 30.11 -24.84
CA TRP A 595 5.07 29.19 -25.76
C TRP A 595 6.61 29.23 -25.68
N ASN A 596 7.21 30.31 -25.18
CA ASN A 596 8.66 30.37 -24.95
C ASN A 596 9.13 29.48 -23.80
N ALA A 597 8.20 28.94 -23.00
CA ALA A 597 8.50 27.91 -22.01
C ALA A 597 8.86 26.57 -22.67
N LEU A 598 8.37 26.29 -23.89
CA LEU A 598 8.66 25.03 -24.60
C LEU A 598 10.08 25.04 -25.18
N VAL A 599 10.82 23.97 -24.91
CA VAL A 599 12.12 23.72 -25.53
C VAL A 599 11.91 23.19 -26.95
N ASP A 600 12.48 23.90 -27.90
CA ASP A 600 12.54 23.51 -29.31
C ASP A 600 13.89 23.95 -29.91
N PRO A 601 14.84 23.02 -30.08
CA PRO A 601 16.14 23.29 -30.69
C PRO A 601 16.09 23.64 -32.18
N SER A 602 14.97 23.40 -32.87
CA SER A 602 14.82 23.74 -34.30
C SER A 602 14.71 25.26 -34.54
N GLY A 603 14.40 26.02 -33.49
CA GLY A 603 14.29 27.47 -33.53
C GLY A 603 12.91 27.99 -33.93
N ALA A 604 11.85 27.17 -33.87
CA ALA A 604 10.49 27.66 -34.12
C ALA A 604 10.06 28.72 -33.08
N ALA A 605 9.08 29.54 -33.45
CA ALA A 605 8.61 30.65 -32.63
C ALA A 605 7.13 30.51 -32.28
N GLY A 606 6.75 31.00 -31.09
CA GLY A 606 5.38 30.93 -30.60
C GLY A 606 4.84 29.50 -30.57
N GLN A 607 3.57 29.35 -30.96
CA GLN A 607 2.86 28.07 -30.95
C GLN A 607 3.55 26.94 -31.73
N ALA A 608 4.29 27.26 -32.79
CA ALA A 608 4.97 26.25 -33.62
C ALA A 608 6.02 25.44 -32.84
N ARG A 609 6.45 25.91 -31.66
CA ARG A 609 7.30 25.13 -30.73
C ARG A 609 6.62 23.86 -30.23
N PHE A 610 5.28 23.81 -30.26
CA PHE A 610 4.52 22.61 -29.91
C PHE A 610 4.81 21.44 -30.85
N ASP A 611 5.10 21.69 -32.13
CA ASP A 611 5.36 20.64 -33.13
C ASP A 611 6.63 19.83 -32.83
N TYR A 612 7.55 20.39 -32.03
CA TYR A 612 8.72 19.67 -31.54
C TYR A 612 8.41 18.72 -30.36
N GLN A 613 7.29 18.90 -29.66
CA GLN A 613 6.91 18.11 -28.49
C GLN A 613 6.44 16.70 -28.88
N PHE A 614 5.81 15.97 -27.96
CA PHE A 614 5.32 14.62 -28.24
C PHE A 614 3.83 14.53 -27.91
N TRP A 615 3.04 13.92 -28.79
CA TRP A 615 1.64 13.60 -28.58
C TRP A 615 1.30 12.30 -29.32
N ARG A 616 0.30 11.58 -28.83
CA ARG A 616 -0.20 10.36 -29.46
C ARG A 616 -1.65 10.07 -29.15
N ALA A 617 -2.31 9.39 -30.09
CA ALA A 617 -3.62 8.79 -29.95
C ALA A 617 -3.48 7.27 -29.88
N ASN A 618 -3.99 6.65 -28.81
CA ASN A 618 -3.97 5.21 -28.59
C ASN A 618 -5.28 4.63 -29.12
N ILE A 619 -5.33 4.45 -30.43
CA ILE A 619 -6.56 4.08 -31.16
C ILE A 619 -6.63 2.59 -31.49
N ASP A 620 -5.48 1.94 -31.51
CA ASP A 620 -5.37 0.59 -32.02
C ASP A 620 -6.11 -0.40 -31.13
N PRO A 621 -6.78 -1.42 -31.70
CA PRO A 621 -7.57 -2.36 -30.90
C PRO A 621 -6.78 -3.03 -29.76
N THR A 622 -5.46 -3.17 -29.93
CA THR A 622 -4.53 -3.71 -28.91
C THR A 622 -4.15 -2.69 -27.83
N GLU A 623 -4.25 -1.40 -28.11
CA GLU A 623 -3.84 -0.28 -27.26
C GLU A 623 -4.98 0.27 -26.39
N ARG A 624 -6.24 0.03 -26.78
CA ARG A 624 -7.41 0.52 -26.03
C ARG A 624 -7.37 0.09 -24.57
N TYR A 625 -7.70 1.04 -23.68
CA TYR A 625 -7.79 0.78 -22.25
C TYR A 625 -9.02 -0.09 -21.96
N VAL A 626 -8.88 -1.10 -21.09
CA VAL A 626 -9.96 -2.04 -20.76
C VAL A 626 -10.71 -1.53 -19.55
N GLN A 627 -11.97 -1.17 -19.75
CA GLN A 627 -12.80 -0.52 -18.74
C GLN A 627 -13.48 -1.51 -17.80
N SER A 628 -13.89 -0.99 -16.65
CA SER A 628 -14.61 -1.73 -15.61
C SER A 628 -16.00 -1.13 -15.41
N VAL A 629 -16.75 -1.08 -16.52
CA VAL A 629 -18.11 -0.50 -16.52
C VAL A 629 -19.06 -1.32 -15.64
N PRO A 630 -20.14 -0.72 -15.10
CA PRO A 630 -21.10 -1.44 -14.28
C PRO A 630 -21.63 -2.70 -14.98
N ASN A 631 -21.83 -3.76 -14.19
CA ASN A 631 -22.34 -5.06 -14.57
C ASN A 631 -21.42 -5.90 -15.49
N SER A 632 -20.19 -5.45 -15.76
CA SER A 632 -19.25 -6.14 -16.68
C SER A 632 -18.37 -7.23 -16.04
N THR A 633 -18.06 -7.12 -14.74
CA THR A 633 -17.10 -8.01 -14.04
C THR A 633 -17.44 -9.50 -14.17
N GLN A 634 -18.72 -9.84 -14.17
CA GLN A 634 -19.18 -11.24 -14.28
C GLN A 634 -18.84 -11.89 -15.63
N TYR A 635 -18.58 -11.10 -16.67
CA TYR A 635 -18.27 -11.58 -18.01
C TYR A 635 -16.76 -11.71 -18.27
N ARG A 636 -15.91 -11.28 -17.33
CA ARG A 636 -14.47 -11.46 -17.42
C ARG A 636 -14.11 -12.93 -17.15
N LEU A 637 -13.43 -13.56 -18.11
CA LEU A 637 -12.93 -14.92 -17.96
C LEU A 637 -11.69 -14.95 -17.06
N LYS A 638 -11.48 -16.07 -16.35
CA LYS A 638 -10.16 -16.39 -15.77
C LYS A 638 -9.24 -16.98 -16.83
N ALA A 639 -7.93 -17.03 -16.54
CA ALA A 639 -6.92 -17.55 -17.46
C ALA A 639 -7.21 -18.97 -17.99
N ASP A 640 -7.77 -19.85 -17.15
CA ASP A 640 -8.10 -21.25 -17.42
C ASP A 640 -9.52 -21.46 -17.95
N GLN A 641 -10.29 -20.38 -18.16
CA GLN A 641 -11.70 -20.43 -18.56
C GLN A 641 -11.92 -20.10 -20.04
N SER A 642 -10.91 -20.32 -20.89
CA SER A 642 -11.03 -20.12 -22.34
C SER A 642 -12.08 -21.05 -22.97
N GLY A 643 -12.32 -22.24 -22.41
CA GLY A 643 -13.20 -23.25 -23.00
C GLY A 643 -12.61 -24.01 -24.20
N PHE A 644 -11.29 -23.89 -24.42
CA PHE A 644 -10.51 -24.63 -25.42
C PHE A 644 -9.31 -25.31 -24.73
N ALA A 645 -9.07 -26.57 -25.05
CA ALA A 645 -8.18 -27.44 -24.27
C ALA A 645 -6.69 -27.03 -24.30
N ASN A 646 -6.26 -26.29 -25.33
CA ASN A 646 -4.89 -25.84 -25.49
C ASN A 646 -4.71 -24.31 -25.47
N LEU A 647 -5.72 -23.56 -25.03
CA LEU A 647 -5.68 -22.11 -24.96
C LEU A 647 -5.78 -21.61 -23.52
N VAL A 648 -4.81 -20.80 -23.10
CA VAL A 648 -4.79 -20.11 -21.81
C VAL A 648 -4.74 -18.61 -22.05
N LEU A 649 -5.40 -17.83 -21.21
CA LEU A 649 -5.52 -16.37 -21.39
C LEU A 649 -4.59 -15.62 -20.44
N ALA A 650 -4.02 -14.49 -20.88
CA ALA A 650 -3.22 -13.60 -20.04
C ALA A 650 -3.55 -12.13 -20.32
N GLY A 651 -3.70 -11.30 -19.29
CA GLY A 651 -3.94 -9.87 -19.43
C GLY A 651 -4.78 -9.26 -18.30
N ASP A 652 -4.93 -7.93 -18.33
CA ASP A 652 -5.73 -7.14 -17.37
C ASP A 652 -7.24 -7.17 -17.63
N TRP A 653 -7.65 -7.71 -18.78
CA TRP A 653 -9.05 -7.90 -19.16
C TRP A 653 -9.70 -9.13 -18.50
N LEU A 654 -8.89 -9.95 -17.81
CA LEU A 654 -9.34 -11.15 -17.10
C LEU A 654 -9.98 -10.83 -15.74
N LYS A 655 -10.57 -11.86 -15.13
CA LYS A 655 -11.01 -11.84 -13.74
C LYS A 655 -9.83 -12.16 -12.83
N THR A 656 -9.15 -11.11 -12.39
CA THR A 656 -7.90 -11.19 -11.61
C THR A 656 -8.09 -10.85 -10.14
N GLY A 657 -9.25 -10.35 -9.72
CA GLY A 657 -9.44 -9.89 -8.35
C GLY A 657 -8.97 -8.46 -8.12
N ILE A 658 -8.54 -7.74 -9.17
CA ILE A 658 -8.56 -6.27 -9.28
C ILE A 658 -9.66 -5.85 -10.27
N ASN A 659 -9.73 -6.54 -11.40
CA ASN A 659 -10.73 -6.34 -12.46
C ASN A 659 -10.74 -4.91 -13.02
N ALA A 660 -9.58 -4.26 -13.08
CA ALA A 660 -9.34 -2.94 -13.69
C ALA A 660 -8.06 -2.98 -14.54
N GLY A 661 -8.01 -2.14 -15.58
CA GLY A 661 -6.85 -2.03 -16.47
C GLY A 661 -5.64 -1.44 -15.75
N CYS A 662 -4.74 -2.29 -15.24
CA CYS A 662 -3.52 -1.84 -14.58
C CYS A 662 -2.43 -2.89 -14.65
N VAL A 663 -1.19 -2.50 -14.32
CA VAL A 663 -0.02 -3.38 -14.35
C VAL A 663 -0.22 -4.58 -13.44
N GLU A 664 -0.68 -4.36 -12.20
CA GLU A 664 -0.91 -5.43 -11.22
C GLU A 664 -1.90 -6.47 -11.76
N ALA A 665 -3.05 -6.04 -12.29
CA ALA A 665 -4.02 -6.94 -12.89
C ALA A 665 -3.44 -7.71 -14.08
N ALA A 666 -2.62 -7.08 -14.92
CA ALA A 666 -1.97 -7.76 -16.04
C ALA A 666 -0.97 -8.82 -15.56
N VAL A 667 -0.16 -8.52 -14.54
CA VAL A 667 0.76 -9.49 -13.92
C VAL A 667 -0.01 -10.66 -13.33
N MET A 668 -1.07 -10.40 -12.55
CA MET A 668 -1.95 -11.43 -11.99
C MET A 668 -2.52 -12.34 -13.09
N GLY A 669 -2.97 -11.77 -14.21
CA GLY A 669 -3.44 -12.55 -15.36
C GLY A 669 -2.36 -13.44 -15.96
N GLY A 670 -1.11 -12.97 -16.04
CA GLY A 670 0.04 -13.78 -16.46
C GLY A 670 0.40 -14.90 -15.48
N LEU A 671 0.37 -14.61 -14.17
CA LEU A 671 0.58 -15.61 -13.12
C LEU A 671 -0.52 -16.68 -13.13
N GLN A 672 -1.78 -16.30 -13.33
CA GLN A 672 -2.89 -17.24 -13.52
C GLN A 672 -2.66 -18.14 -14.74
N ALA A 673 -2.14 -17.58 -15.84
CA ALA A 673 -1.83 -18.35 -17.04
C ALA A 673 -0.72 -19.38 -16.80
N SER A 674 0.36 -18.97 -16.13
CA SER A 674 1.41 -19.91 -15.71
C SER A 674 0.82 -21.01 -14.81
N ARG A 675 0.03 -20.64 -13.80
CA ARG A 675 -0.59 -21.60 -12.88
C ARG A 675 -1.49 -22.61 -13.61
N ALA A 676 -2.23 -22.18 -14.63
CA ALA A 676 -3.06 -23.07 -15.43
C ALA A 676 -2.23 -24.10 -16.22
N ILE A 677 -1.00 -23.76 -16.62
CA ILE A 677 -0.13 -24.64 -17.41
C ILE A 677 0.66 -25.62 -16.53
N CYS A 678 1.17 -25.15 -15.39
CA CYS A 678 2.17 -25.89 -14.61
C CYS A 678 1.89 -25.97 -13.10
N GLY A 679 0.82 -25.32 -12.61
CA GLY A 679 0.49 -25.23 -11.19
C GLY A 679 1.27 -24.17 -10.40
N TYR A 680 2.12 -23.36 -11.04
CA TYR A 680 2.92 -22.31 -10.40
C TYR A 680 2.59 -20.90 -10.92
N PRO A 681 2.48 -19.87 -10.05
CA PRO A 681 2.59 -19.96 -8.58
C PRO A 681 1.34 -20.58 -7.95
N GLY A 682 1.47 -21.16 -6.76
CA GLY A 682 0.32 -21.75 -6.03
C GLY A 682 -0.63 -20.69 -5.47
N VAL A 683 -0.12 -19.50 -5.17
CA VAL A 683 -0.85 -18.36 -4.60
C VAL A 683 -0.57 -17.11 -5.42
N ILE A 684 -1.61 -16.31 -5.67
CA ILE A 684 -1.52 -14.99 -6.31
C ILE A 684 -2.14 -14.00 -5.33
N PHE A 685 -1.36 -13.03 -4.85
CA PHE A 685 -1.82 -12.11 -3.81
C PHE A 685 -2.93 -11.21 -4.34
N GLY A 686 -4.02 -11.07 -3.57
CA GLY A 686 -5.14 -10.21 -3.96
C GLY A 686 -6.06 -10.79 -5.05
N GLU A 687 -5.92 -12.07 -5.41
CA GLU A 687 -6.82 -12.75 -6.36
C GLU A 687 -8.27 -12.83 -5.84
N THR A 688 -8.45 -12.77 -4.52
CA THR A 688 -9.76 -12.59 -3.86
C THR A 688 -9.78 -11.27 -3.08
N ASP A 689 -10.97 -10.74 -2.83
CA ASP A 689 -11.14 -9.46 -2.12
C ASP A 689 -10.65 -9.55 -0.66
N PHE A 690 -10.99 -10.65 0.01
CA PHE A 690 -10.62 -10.91 1.40
C PHE A 690 -9.96 -12.28 1.52
N CYS A 691 -9.02 -12.41 2.46
CA CYS A 691 -8.37 -13.67 2.75
C CYS A 691 -9.22 -14.50 3.72
N SER A 692 -9.25 -15.81 3.51
CA SER A 692 -9.57 -16.73 4.60
C SER A 692 -8.45 -16.61 5.65
N SER A 693 -8.77 -16.78 6.92
CA SER A 693 -7.86 -16.62 8.07
C SER A 693 -6.58 -17.48 8.01
N ALA A 694 -6.42 -18.34 7.00
CA ALA A 694 -5.30 -19.23 6.78
C ALA A 694 -4.13 -18.64 5.95
N LEU A 695 -4.26 -17.44 5.36
CA LEU A 695 -3.25 -16.90 4.42
C LEU A 695 -2.37 -15.76 4.98
N ALA A 696 -2.48 -15.45 6.27
CA ALA A 696 -1.59 -14.49 6.93
C ALA A 696 -0.32 -15.21 7.43
N THR A 697 0.55 -15.65 6.54
CA THR A 697 1.87 -16.16 6.92
C THR A 697 2.99 -15.28 6.38
N ALA A 698 3.68 -14.68 7.36
CA ALA A 698 5.03 -14.12 7.44
C ALA A 698 5.69 -13.48 6.20
N PRO A 699 6.36 -12.32 6.38
CA PRO A 699 7.27 -11.79 5.35
C PRO A 699 8.36 -12.82 5.04
N ALA A 700 8.52 -13.14 3.76
CA ALA A 700 9.62 -13.96 3.27
C ALA A 700 10.88 -13.09 3.25
N GLY A 701 11.91 -13.49 4.01
CA GLY A 701 13.18 -12.74 4.03
C GLY A 701 13.98 -12.80 5.33
N THR A 702 13.46 -13.44 6.39
CA THR A 702 14.25 -13.64 7.63
C THR A 702 14.84 -15.04 7.67
N ALA A 703 16.11 -15.13 8.09
CA ALA A 703 16.73 -16.42 8.41
C ALA A 703 15.85 -17.16 9.43
N SER A 704 15.61 -18.45 9.20
CA SER A 704 14.82 -19.27 10.11
C SER A 704 15.48 -19.33 11.50
N TYR A 705 14.68 -19.19 12.56
CA TYR A 705 15.17 -19.35 13.93
C TYR A 705 15.58 -20.81 14.18
N VAL A 706 16.83 -21.04 14.56
CA VAL A 706 17.37 -22.38 14.83
C VAL A 706 17.13 -22.74 16.30
N VAL A 707 16.18 -23.63 16.55
CA VAL A 707 15.86 -24.11 17.91
C VAL A 707 16.95 -25.06 18.41
N ARG A 708 17.49 -24.79 19.60
CA ARG A 708 18.52 -25.61 20.25
C ARG A 708 17.92 -26.58 21.28
N GLY A 709 18.65 -27.63 21.63
CA GLY A 709 18.26 -28.50 22.75
C GLY A 709 18.30 -27.73 24.08
N GLY A 710 17.21 -27.74 24.83
CA GLY A 710 17.08 -26.99 26.10
C GLY A 710 16.71 -25.51 25.94
N GLU A 711 16.22 -25.10 24.76
CA GLU A 711 15.80 -23.73 24.48
C GLU A 711 14.73 -23.23 25.47
N GLN A 712 14.91 -22.02 26.00
CA GLN A 712 14.09 -21.42 27.06
C GLN A 712 13.09 -20.39 26.53
N VAL A 713 13.15 -20.11 25.22
CA VAL A 713 12.33 -19.10 24.54
C VAL A 713 11.28 -19.81 23.68
N PRO A 714 10.04 -19.97 24.17
CA PRO A 714 8.98 -20.63 23.41
C PRO A 714 8.40 -19.74 22.31
N CYS A 715 7.84 -20.36 21.27
CA CYS A 715 7.12 -19.65 20.21
C CYS A 715 5.92 -18.87 20.73
N GLN A 716 5.66 -17.69 20.14
CA GLN A 716 4.45 -16.89 20.39
C GLN A 716 3.32 -17.25 19.40
N PRO A 717 2.04 -16.96 19.73
CA PRO A 717 1.55 -16.29 20.94
C PRO A 717 1.56 -17.18 22.20
N ALA A 718 1.48 -16.55 23.37
CA ALA A 718 1.43 -17.23 24.67
C ALA A 718 0.14 -16.93 25.43
N ARG A 719 -0.36 -17.92 26.18
CA ARG A 719 -1.51 -17.83 27.07
C ARG A 719 -1.08 -17.86 28.54
N LEU A 720 -1.64 -16.96 29.32
CA LEU A 720 -1.38 -16.77 30.74
C LEU A 720 -2.70 -16.91 31.49
N THR A 721 -2.80 -17.92 32.36
CA THR A 721 -4.04 -18.24 33.09
C THR A 721 -3.83 -18.29 34.60
N GLY A 722 -4.89 -17.95 35.34
CA GLY A 722 -4.89 -17.88 36.79
C GLY A 722 -4.04 -16.71 37.29
N VAL A 723 -4.24 -15.53 36.71
CA VAL A 723 -3.49 -14.32 37.06
C VAL A 723 -4.14 -13.63 38.26
N ASP A 724 -3.40 -13.53 39.36
CA ASP A 724 -3.76 -12.76 40.55
C ASP A 724 -2.97 -11.46 40.58
N PHE A 725 -3.62 -10.32 40.31
CA PHE A 725 -2.98 -9.05 40.02
C PHE A 725 -3.32 -7.96 41.04
N TYR A 726 -2.28 -7.33 41.59
CA TYR A 726 -2.38 -6.19 42.51
C TYR A 726 -1.71 -4.96 41.89
N SER A 727 -2.34 -3.79 42.01
CA SER A 727 -1.77 -2.54 41.51
C SER A 727 -1.83 -1.41 42.53
N TYR A 728 -0.81 -0.56 42.53
CA TYR A 728 -0.58 0.55 43.47
C TYR A 728 -0.27 1.81 42.66
N LEU A 729 -1.14 2.82 42.76
CA LEU A 729 -0.95 4.07 42.02
C LEU A 729 0.03 4.99 42.74
N LEU A 730 1.16 5.29 42.10
CA LEU A 730 2.22 6.11 42.65
C LEU A 730 2.27 7.48 41.95
N PRO A 731 2.57 8.58 42.68
CA PRO A 731 2.90 9.88 42.09
C PRO A 731 4.23 9.81 41.33
N SER A 732 4.31 10.53 40.21
CA SER A 732 5.53 10.69 39.40
C SER A 732 5.64 12.09 38.80
N ASP A 733 6.81 12.44 38.28
CA ASP A 733 7.04 13.66 37.51
C ASP A 733 6.90 13.40 35.99
N THR A 734 6.03 14.15 35.30
CA THR A 734 5.81 13.96 33.85
C THR A 734 7.06 14.30 33.03
N GLY A 735 7.91 15.24 33.48
CA GLY A 735 9.14 15.59 32.80
C GLY A 735 10.16 14.45 32.81
N ALA A 736 10.35 13.80 33.97
CA ALA A 736 11.17 12.61 34.11
C ALA A 736 10.65 11.45 33.22
N LEU A 737 9.33 11.20 33.25
CA LEU A 737 8.72 10.18 32.39
C LEU A 737 8.90 10.48 30.90
N GLN A 738 8.82 11.75 30.49
CA GLN A 738 9.05 12.14 29.10
C GLN A 738 10.53 11.94 28.71
N GLN A 739 11.48 12.31 29.56
CA GLN A 739 12.90 12.09 29.31
C GLN A 739 13.23 10.60 29.16
N MET A 740 12.58 9.75 29.97
CA MET A 740 12.67 8.31 29.86
C MET A 740 12.11 7.81 28.51
N CYS A 741 10.96 8.32 28.07
CA CYS A 741 10.42 8.01 26.73
C CYS A 741 11.37 8.44 25.62
N ASP A 742 11.94 9.64 25.73
CA ASP A 742 12.86 10.16 24.73
C ASP A 742 14.16 9.34 24.66
N ARG A 743 14.59 8.75 25.79
CA ARG A 743 15.76 7.87 25.84
C ARG A 743 15.50 6.47 25.29
N TYR A 744 14.36 5.86 25.63
CA TYR A 744 14.12 4.44 25.32
C TYR A 744 13.24 4.22 24.08
N LEU A 745 12.36 5.17 23.74
CA LEU A 745 11.28 4.94 22.77
C LEU A 745 11.19 5.97 21.64
N ASN A 746 11.85 7.12 21.72
CA ASN A 746 11.89 8.14 20.65
C ASN A 746 13.31 8.28 20.09
N LEU A 747 13.82 7.19 19.51
CA LEU A 747 15.20 7.10 19.03
C LEU A 747 15.41 7.91 17.73
N PRO A 748 16.65 8.32 17.40
CA PRO A 748 16.94 9.04 16.17
C PRO A 748 16.49 8.27 14.90
N GLY A 749 15.87 8.96 13.94
CA GLY A 749 15.33 8.35 12.71
C GLY A 749 13.92 7.75 12.88
N GLN A 750 13.28 7.92 14.03
CA GLN A 750 11.91 7.52 14.29
C GLN A 750 10.94 8.68 14.05
N ASP A 751 10.57 8.91 12.78
CA ASP A 751 9.80 10.11 12.41
C ASP A 751 8.27 9.91 12.42
N ARG A 752 7.80 8.65 12.45
CA ARG A 752 6.38 8.33 12.32
C ARG A 752 5.62 8.38 13.64
N ILE A 753 6.08 7.65 14.66
CA ILE A 753 5.38 7.55 15.96
C ILE A 753 6.27 8.17 17.03
N ARG A 754 5.71 9.11 17.80
CA ARG A 754 6.35 9.69 18.99
C ARG A 754 5.58 9.28 20.23
N TYR A 755 6.27 8.73 21.22
CA TYR A 755 5.71 8.38 22.52
C TYR A 755 5.82 9.55 23.50
N GLN A 756 4.70 9.90 24.13
CA GLN A 756 4.62 10.99 25.12
C GLN A 756 4.07 10.50 26.45
N ALA A 757 4.62 10.98 27.57
CA ALA A 757 4.11 10.67 28.89
C ALA A 757 2.68 11.20 29.06
N PHE A 758 1.73 10.33 29.43
CA PHE A 758 0.32 10.71 29.45
C PHE A 758 -0.08 11.45 30.73
N VAL A 759 0.34 10.96 31.90
CA VAL A 759 -0.07 11.48 33.22
C VAL A 759 1.09 11.40 34.23
N PRO A 760 1.12 12.27 35.27
CA PRO A 760 2.12 12.26 36.35
C PRO A 760 1.86 11.13 37.36
N ARG A 761 1.60 9.92 36.85
CA ARG A 761 1.37 8.72 37.65
C ARG A 761 1.95 7.49 36.97
N VAL A 762 2.45 6.56 37.78
CA VAL A 762 2.83 5.21 37.36
C VAL A 762 2.11 4.17 38.23
N LEU A 763 1.88 2.98 37.68
CA LEU A 763 1.36 1.86 38.47
C LEU A 763 2.50 0.94 38.83
N LEU A 764 2.72 0.72 40.12
CA LEU A 764 3.46 -0.46 40.57
C LEU A 764 2.50 -1.64 40.58
N THR A 765 2.89 -2.76 40.00
CA THR A 765 2.04 -3.95 39.86
C THR A 765 2.76 -5.19 40.35
N MET A 766 2.00 -6.15 40.86
CA MET A 766 2.44 -7.51 41.18
C MET A 766 1.41 -8.46 40.59
N ALA A 767 1.82 -9.36 39.70
CA ALA A 767 0.97 -10.43 39.20
C ALA A 767 1.58 -11.79 39.52
N TYR A 768 0.82 -12.64 40.20
CA TYR A 768 1.11 -14.07 40.24
C TYR A 768 0.38 -14.74 39.09
N ILE A 769 1.13 -15.39 38.20
CA ILE A 769 0.60 -16.11 37.04
C ILE A 769 0.79 -17.60 37.28
N ALA A 770 -0.32 -18.32 37.47
CA ALA A 770 -0.26 -19.75 37.76
C ALA A 770 0.30 -20.58 36.58
N ARG A 771 0.05 -20.15 35.34
CA ARG A 771 0.44 -20.90 34.14
C ARG A 771 0.70 -19.99 32.94
N VAL A 772 1.90 -20.09 32.37
CA VAL A 772 2.32 -19.50 31.10
C VAL A 772 2.61 -20.63 30.10
N GLN A 773 2.00 -20.59 28.92
CA GLN A 773 2.13 -21.64 27.90
C GLN A 773 2.09 -21.07 26.46
N SER A 774 2.90 -21.62 25.56
CA SER A 774 2.82 -21.31 24.11
C SER A 774 1.54 -21.87 23.48
N LEU A 775 1.02 -21.18 22.47
CA LEU A 775 -0.09 -21.64 21.64
C LEU A 775 0.35 -22.13 20.26
N THR A 776 1.66 -22.16 19.99
CA THR A 776 2.18 -22.42 18.65
C THR A 776 2.83 -23.79 18.57
N PRO A 777 2.41 -24.68 17.65
CA PRO A 777 3.07 -25.97 17.45
C PRO A 777 4.53 -25.82 17.02
N PRO A 778 5.46 -26.69 17.49
CA PRO A 778 5.23 -27.80 18.44
C PRO A 778 5.34 -27.39 19.93
N ASP A 779 5.50 -26.09 20.22
CA ASP A 779 5.77 -25.58 21.57
C ASP A 779 4.54 -25.62 22.48
N ASP A 780 3.35 -25.64 21.91
CA ASP A 780 2.09 -25.89 22.61
C ASP A 780 2.08 -27.21 23.38
N ALA A 781 2.85 -28.21 22.92
CA ALA A 781 3.01 -29.51 23.56
C ALA A 781 4.15 -29.59 24.61
N LYS A 782 4.98 -28.55 24.75
CA LYS A 782 6.18 -28.57 25.63
C LYS A 782 5.89 -28.36 27.11
N GLY A 783 4.66 -28.01 27.47
CA GLY A 783 4.24 -27.78 28.86
C GLY A 783 4.08 -26.30 29.21
N TRP A 784 4.29 -25.96 30.48
CA TRP A 784 3.98 -24.64 31.05
C TRP A 784 4.84 -24.34 32.28
N SER A 785 5.00 -23.07 32.61
CA SER A 785 5.66 -22.62 33.85
C SER A 785 4.84 -21.55 34.57
N PRO A 786 4.84 -21.49 35.91
CA PRO A 786 4.36 -20.33 36.63
C PRO A 786 5.35 -19.17 36.52
N GLU A 787 4.87 -17.97 36.81
CA GLU A 787 5.67 -16.74 36.85
C GLU A 787 5.07 -15.77 37.86
N THR A 788 5.89 -15.17 38.70
CA THR A 788 5.53 -13.96 39.43
C THR A 788 6.17 -12.77 38.73
N ASP A 789 5.39 -11.75 38.42
CA ASP A 789 5.85 -10.51 37.81
C ASP A 789 5.65 -9.31 38.74
N VAL A 790 6.63 -8.41 38.78
CA VAL A 790 6.51 -7.10 39.44
C VAL A 790 7.04 -6.02 38.53
N SER A 791 6.22 -5.03 38.19
CA SER A 791 6.65 -3.97 37.28
C SER A 791 6.03 -2.61 37.54
N PHE A 792 6.73 -1.59 37.07
CA PHE A 792 6.17 -0.26 36.88
C PHE A 792 5.56 -0.14 35.49
N TRP A 793 4.29 0.25 35.41
CA TRP A 793 3.59 0.54 34.17
C TRP A 793 3.44 2.05 34.01
N VAL A 794 3.95 2.54 32.88
CA VAL A 794 3.97 3.95 32.52
C VAL A 794 2.97 4.15 31.39
N PRO A 795 1.89 4.93 31.60
CA PRO A 795 0.92 5.22 30.55
C PRO A 795 1.48 6.27 29.59
N LEU A 796 1.51 5.93 28.30
CA LEU A 796 2.05 6.79 27.23
C LEU A 796 1.00 7.02 26.13
N LEU A 797 1.14 8.13 25.41
CA LEU A 797 0.48 8.37 24.14
C LEU A 797 1.45 8.06 23.00
N ALA A 798 1.14 7.06 22.18
CA ALA A 798 1.79 6.84 20.90
C ALA A 798 1.14 7.74 19.86
N ILE A 799 1.81 8.83 19.48
CA ILE A 799 1.29 9.87 18.58
C ILE A 799 1.87 9.69 17.20
N ASP A 800 1.00 9.42 16.23
CA ASP A 800 1.35 9.44 14.82
C ASP A 800 1.58 10.88 14.34
N GLN A 801 2.85 11.20 14.05
CA GLN A 801 3.28 12.53 13.61
C GLN A 801 2.71 12.89 12.24
N THR A 802 2.19 11.92 11.49
CA THR A 802 1.56 12.16 10.18
C THR A 802 0.10 12.59 10.29
N GLY A 803 -0.52 12.44 11.47
CA GLY A 803 -1.94 12.72 11.72
C GLY A 803 -2.91 11.66 11.19
N TRP A 804 -2.44 10.59 10.55
CA TRP A 804 -3.33 9.59 9.95
C TRP A 804 -4.00 8.65 10.95
N SER A 805 -3.40 8.49 12.13
CA SER A 805 -3.95 7.68 13.21
C SER A 805 -4.01 8.46 14.52
N LEU A 806 -4.94 8.05 15.38
CA LEU A 806 -5.11 8.67 16.68
C LEU A 806 -3.91 8.45 17.59
N PRO A 807 -3.65 9.39 18.51
CA PRO A 807 -2.90 9.06 19.71
C PRO A 807 -3.48 7.81 20.37
N ARG A 808 -2.68 6.76 20.49
CA ARG A 808 -3.08 5.53 21.17
C ARG A 808 -2.50 5.53 22.58
N LEU A 809 -3.32 5.19 23.58
CA LEU A 809 -2.78 4.83 24.88
C LEU A 809 -1.98 3.54 24.72
N VAL A 810 -0.72 3.54 25.14
CA VAL A 810 0.14 2.36 25.20
C VAL A 810 0.82 2.32 26.56
N TRP A 811 1.16 1.12 27.01
CA TRP A 811 1.84 0.91 28.28
C TRP A 811 3.30 0.55 28.06
N PHE A 812 4.17 1.23 28.81
CA PHE A 812 5.60 0.94 28.82
C PHE A 812 6.02 0.42 30.20
N GLN A 813 6.80 -0.66 30.22
CA GLN A 813 7.32 -1.26 31.45
C GLN A 813 8.86 -1.16 31.49
N PRO A 814 9.41 -0.03 32.00
CA PRO A 814 10.86 0.20 32.03
C PRO A 814 11.59 -0.72 33.02
N TYR A 815 10.90 -1.20 34.05
CA TYR A 815 11.44 -2.10 35.06
C TYR A 815 10.44 -3.23 35.29
N LEU A 816 10.88 -4.48 35.09
CA LEU A 816 10.07 -5.68 35.25
C LEU A 816 10.90 -6.80 35.87
N PHE A 817 10.51 -7.24 37.05
CA PHE A 817 11.18 -8.29 37.81
C PHE A 817 10.37 -9.57 37.74
N VAL A 818 11.04 -10.72 37.58
CA VAL A 818 10.41 -12.04 37.52
C VAL A 818 11.21 -13.09 38.29
N ASP A 819 10.57 -14.17 38.73
CA ASP A 819 11.18 -15.25 39.53
C ASP A 819 11.67 -16.45 38.71
N ASN A 820 11.53 -16.39 37.38
CA ASN A 820 11.85 -17.49 36.47
C ASN A 820 12.77 -17.04 35.33
N ALA A 821 13.88 -17.76 35.12
CA ALA A 821 14.84 -17.48 34.05
C ALA A 821 14.23 -17.63 32.64
N TRP A 822 13.28 -18.54 32.42
CA TRP A 822 12.60 -18.71 31.13
C TRP A 822 11.81 -17.46 30.78
N ALA A 823 11.14 -16.86 31.77
CA ALA A 823 10.40 -15.62 31.60
C ALA A 823 11.34 -14.47 31.23
N VAL A 824 12.53 -14.38 31.86
CA VAL A 824 13.56 -13.37 31.50
C VAL A 824 13.98 -13.53 30.04
N ALA A 825 14.44 -14.72 29.65
CA ALA A 825 14.90 -14.99 28.29
C ALA A 825 13.81 -14.68 27.26
N ALA A 826 12.61 -15.25 27.44
CA ALA A 826 11.50 -15.07 26.51
C ALA A 826 11.07 -13.60 26.39
N GLY A 827 10.90 -12.87 27.49
CA GLY A 827 10.46 -11.48 27.45
C GLY A 827 11.45 -10.57 26.72
N ARG A 828 12.76 -10.76 26.97
CA ARG A 828 13.83 -9.98 26.33
C ARG A 828 14.01 -10.33 24.86
N GLU A 829 14.06 -11.62 24.54
CA GLU A 829 14.40 -12.11 23.20
C GLU A 829 13.25 -11.97 22.20
N ILE A 830 12.00 -12.06 22.65
CA ILE A 830 10.82 -12.03 21.78
C ILE A 830 10.38 -10.58 21.56
N TYR A 831 10.07 -9.88 22.65
CA TYR A 831 9.42 -8.55 22.60
C TYR A 831 10.37 -7.40 22.89
N GLY A 832 11.32 -7.58 23.82
CA GLY A 832 12.14 -6.50 24.36
C GLY A 832 11.68 -6.01 25.75
N PHE A 833 11.02 -6.84 26.55
CA PHE A 833 10.77 -6.49 27.95
C PHE A 833 12.09 -6.33 28.70
N ALA A 834 12.20 -5.32 29.57
CA ALA A 834 13.32 -5.15 30.49
C ALA A 834 13.21 -6.11 31.70
N LYS A 835 13.09 -7.42 31.43
CA LYS A 835 12.97 -8.45 32.46
C LYS A 835 14.29 -8.71 33.17
N GLU A 836 14.21 -8.84 34.49
CA GLU A 836 15.32 -9.17 35.38
C GLU A 836 14.90 -10.21 36.42
N THR A 837 15.84 -11.03 36.89
CA THR A 837 15.57 -12.04 37.91
C THR A 837 15.52 -11.43 39.30
N ALA A 838 14.46 -11.75 40.05
CA ALA A 838 14.29 -11.36 41.45
C ALA A 838 13.63 -12.48 42.26
N THR A 839 13.60 -12.30 43.58
CA THR A 839 12.79 -13.11 44.50
C THR A 839 11.77 -12.22 45.18
N PHE A 840 10.62 -12.80 45.50
CA PHE A 840 9.48 -12.05 46.03
C PHE A 840 9.00 -12.57 47.38
N PRO A 841 9.69 -12.25 48.49
CA PRO A 841 9.19 -12.58 49.82
C PRO A 841 7.78 -12.01 50.03
N GLY A 842 6.83 -12.88 50.39
CA GLY A 842 5.43 -12.49 50.59
C GLY A 842 4.56 -12.49 49.34
N ALA A 843 5.06 -12.91 48.18
CA ALA A 843 4.27 -13.00 46.94
C ALA A 843 3.18 -14.07 47.01
N ALA A 844 2.00 -13.66 47.49
CA ALA A 844 0.69 -14.29 47.32
C ALA A 844 -0.43 -13.34 47.78
N GLY A 845 -0.16 -12.03 47.80
CA GLY A 845 -1.06 -11.04 48.38
C GLY A 845 -0.54 -9.60 48.26
N PRO A 846 -1.25 -8.63 48.85
CA PRO A 846 -1.04 -7.21 48.61
C PRO A 846 0.15 -6.60 49.39
N VAL A 847 1.02 -7.43 49.96
CA VAL A 847 2.22 -7.04 50.72
C VAL A 847 3.33 -7.96 50.25
N PHE A 848 4.38 -7.38 49.70
CA PHE A 848 5.49 -8.13 49.13
C PHE A 848 6.75 -7.26 49.11
N SER A 849 7.90 -7.90 48.97
CA SER A 849 9.17 -7.23 48.70
C SER A 849 9.78 -7.76 47.40
N VAL A 850 10.58 -6.95 46.71
CA VAL A 850 11.35 -7.34 45.53
C VAL A 850 12.82 -7.34 45.88
N ASN A 851 13.42 -8.52 45.89
CA ASN A 851 14.85 -8.69 46.15
C ASN A 851 15.56 -9.10 44.86
N ALA A 852 16.45 -8.25 44.35
CA ALA A 852 17.24 -8.52 43.15
C ALA A 852 18.72 -8.22 43.40
N LEU A 853 19.59 -8.70 42.53
CA LEU A 853 21.01 -8.39 42.57
C LEU A 853 21.21 -6.93 42.15
N ALA A 854 21.80 -6.10 43.01
CA ALA A 854 21.91 -4.67 42.74
C ALA A 854 23.22 -4.08 43.28
N ILE A 855 23.65 -2.97 42.67
CA ILE A 855 24.80 -2.18 43.10
C ILE A 855 24.28 -0.82 43.56
N LYS A 856 24.32 -0.60 44.88
CA LYS A 856 23.76 0.63 45.47
C LYS A 856 24.48 1.89 45.01
N ASN A 857 25.82 1.86 44.98
CA ASN A 857 26.66 2.93 44.47
C ASN A 857 27.70 2.35 43.50
N PHE A 858 27.75 2.84 42.26
CA PHE A 858 28.73 2.36 41.29
C PHE A 858 30.15 2.69 41.74
N GLY A 859 31.03 1.70 41.59
CA GLY A 859 32.46 1.79 41.89
C GLY A 859 33.17 0.57 41.33
N SER A 860 34.42 0.72 40.90
CA SER A 860 35.16 -0.37 40.24
C SER A 860 35.39 -1.60 41.12
N ASN A 861 35.19 -1.47 42.44
CA ASN A 861 35.35 -2.54 43.44
C ASN A 861 34.03 -2.84 44.18
N THR A 862 32.89 -2.32 43.74
CA THR A 862 31.60 -2.57 44.41
C THR A 862 31.01 -3.88 43.91
N GLU A 863 30.78 -4.83 44.82
CA GLU A 863 30.10 -6.09 44.52
C GLU A 863 28.59 -5.86 44.36
N ALA A 864 27.97 -6.54 43.39
CA ALA A 864 26.53 -6.60 43.28
C ALA A 864 25.98 -7.57 44.34
N VAL A 865 25.05 -7.12 45.17
CA VAL A 865 24.52 -7.89 46.31
C VAL A 865 22.99 -7.95 46.26
N ALA A 866 22.42 -9.02 46.81
CA ALA A 866 20.97 -9.15 46.93
C ALA A 866 20.41 -8.00 47.79
N THR A 867 19.61 -7.14 47.18
CA THR A 867 19.10 -5.90 47.79
C THR A 867 17.59 -5.86 47.63
N THR A 868 16.88 -5.46 48.69
CA THR A 868 15.45 -5.14 48.59
C THR A 868 15.30 -3.82 47.85
N LEU A 869 14.83 -3.88 46.60
CA LEU A 869 14.64 -2.72 45.73
C LEU A 869 13.27 -2.07 45.93
N ILE A 870 12.25 -2.87 46.21
CA ILE A 870 10.87 -2.43 46.43
C ILE A 870 10.32 -3.17 47.63
N ASP A 871 9.60 -2.46 48.50
CA ASP A 871 8.95 -3.06 49.66
C ASP A 871 7.55 -2.45 49.87
N VAL A 872 6.52 -3.28 49.80
CA VAL A 872 5.12 -2.88 49.94
C VAL A 872 4.58 -3.42 51.25
N ARG A 873 4.22 -2.54 52.18
CA ARG A 873 3.70 -2.89 53.52
C ARG A 873 2.37 -2.25 53.79
N ARG A 874 1.64 -2.76 54.78
CA ARG A 874 0.49 -2.06 55.36
C ARG A 874 0.99 -0.85 56.15
N LYS A 875 0.40 0.32 55.93
CA LYS A 875 0.76 1.54 56.66
C LYS A 875 0.50 1.40 58.17
N ASN A 876 -0.61 0.74 58.53
CA ASN A 876 -1.00 0.48 59.92
C ASN A 876 -1.18 -1.03 60.14
N PRO A 877 -0.10 -1.77 60.47
CA PRO A 877 -0.11 -3.23 60.51
C PRO A 877 -1.02 -3.81 61.62
N THR A 878 -1.28 -3.04 62.69
CA THR A 878 -2.12 -3.45 63.84
C THR A 878 -3.61 -3.19 63.65
N SER A 879 -4.02 -2.46 62.61
CA SER A 879 -5.44 -2.22 62.32
C SER A 879 -6.12 -3.46 61.71
N PRO A 880 -7.43 -3.69 61.97
CA PRO A 880 -8.19 -4.75 61.30
C PRO A 880 -8.04 -4.67 59.77
N VAL A 881 -7.95 -5.83 59.11
CA VAL A 881 -7.83 -5.88 57.65
C VAL A 881 -9.12 -5.32 57.05
N ALA A 882 -9.02 -4.18 56.35
CA ALA A 882 -10.14 -3.62 55.61
C ALA A 882 -10.60 -4.62 54.55
N LYS A 883 -11.91 -4.93 54.54
CA LYS A 883 -12.51 -5.79 53.51
C LYS A 883 -12.37 -5.13 52.13
N SER A 884 -12.04 -5.91 51.10
CA SER A 884 -12.04 -5.43 49.72
C SER A 884 -13.43 -4.92 49.34
N ARG A 885 -13.50 -3.71 48.80
CA ARG A 885 -14.71 -3.20 48.15
C ARG A 885 -14.77 -3.84 46.76
N LYS A 886 -15.69 -4.80 46.59
CA LYS A 886 -16.00 -5.37 45.28
C LYS A 886 -16.80 -4.37 44.45
N TYR A 887 -16.47 -4.26 43.17
CA TYR A 887 -17.28 -3.50 42.23
C TYR A 887 -18.39 -4.39 41.65
N GLU A 888 -19.55 -3.79 41.40
CA GLU A 888 -20.74 -4.49 40.88
C GLU A 888 -20.60 -4.87 39.39
N SER A 889 -19.67 -4.24 38.68
CA SER A 889 -19.34 -4.54 37.28
C SER A 889 -17.92 -4.07 36.93
N THR A 890 -17.35 -4.61 35.86
CA THR A 890 -16.09 -4.15 35.26
C THR A 890 -16.14 -2.66 34.93
N THR A 891 -17.24 -2.19 34.35
CA THR A 891 -17.46 -0.76 34.04
C THR A 891 -17.40 0.13 35.28
N ALA A 892 -17.99 -0.29 36.41
CA ALA A 892 -17.99 0.48 37.65
C ALA A 892 -16.60 0.56 38.29
N ALA A 893 -15.83 -0.53 38.23
CA ALA A 893 -14.44 -0.55 38.68
C ALA A 893 -13.55 0.36 37.85
N MET A 894 -13.71 0.33 36.52
CA MET A 894 -12.94 1.16 35.61
C MET A 894 -13.26 2.64 35.79
N ARG A 895 -14.52 3.01 36.04
CA ARG A 895 -14.86 4.39 36.40
C ARG A 895 -14.13 4.84 37.66
N GLY A 896 -14.09 4.00 38.70
CA GLY A 896 -13.35 4.29 39.92
C GLY A 896 -11.83 4.40 39.71
N PHE A 897 -11.27 3.57 38.82
CA PHE A 897 -9.85 3.63 38.43
C PHE A 897 -9.54 4.91 37.65
N VAL A 898 -10.34 5.24 36.62
CA VAL A 898 -10.21 6.47 35.82
C VAL A 898 -10.37 7.72 36.68
N GLU A 899 -11.38 7.78 37.56
CA GLU A 899 -11.56 8.90 38.49
C GLU A 899 -10.34 9.11 39.41
N ALA A 900 -9.63 8.04 39.79
CA ALA A 900 -8.41 8.13 40.59
C ALA A 900 -7.23 8.72 39.79
N PHE A 901 -7.14 8.41 38.49
CA PHE A 901 -6.20 9.04 37.57
C PHE A 901 -6.56 10.50 37.25
N ASP A 902 -7.85 10.81 37.09
CA ASP A 902 -8.35 12.14 36.71
C ASP A 902 -8.25 13.17 37.85
N LYS A 903 -8.64 12.80 39.07
CA LYS A 903 -8.53 13.68 40.27
C LYS A 903 -7.08 14.11 40.57
N ALA A 904 -6.10 13.40 40.03
CA ALA A 904 -4.68 13.69 40.21
C ALA A 904 -4.07 14.62 39.14
N GLY A 905 -4.77 14.90 38.02
CA GLY A 905 -4.21 15.55 36.84
C GLY A 905 -4.08 17.08 36.86
N GLY A 906 -4.60 17.77 37.89
CA GLY A 906 -4.51 19.23 38.01
C GLY A 906 -5.29 20.02 36.93
N LYS A 907 -5.50 21.33 37.14
CA LYS A 907 -6.25 22.23 36.24
C LYS A 907 -5.54 22.57 34.92
N THR A 908 -4.39 21.97 34.64
CA THR A 908 -3.57 22.14 33.42
C THR A 908 -4.03 21.24 32.28
N ARG A 909 -5.35 21.16 32.04
CA ARG A 909 -5.92 20.50 30.86
C ARG A 909 -6.42 21.56 29.89
N GLY A 910 -5.85 21.59 28.69
CA GLY A 910 -6.53 22.19 27.55
C GLY A 910 -7.83 21.42 27.32
N LYS A 911 -8.97 22.13 27.28
CA LYS A 911 -10.33 21.54 27.24
C LYS A 911 -10.58 20.52 26.11
N ALA A 912 -9.71 20.45 25.09
CA ALA A 912 -9.81 19.52 23.97
C ALA A 912 -9.28 18.10 24.28
N ALA A 913 -8.31 17.94 25.18
CA ALA A 913 -7.67 16.65 25.44
C ALA A 913 -8.45 15.76 26.44
N SER A 914 -9.29 16.36 27.30
CA SER A 914 -9.93 15.64 28.42
C SER A 914 -11.26 14.97 28.07
N ALA A 915 -11.95 15.37 27.00
CA ALA A 915 -13.30 14.84 26.73
C ALA A 915 -13.32 13.65 25.75
N ALA A 916 -12.37 13.59 24.81
CA ALA A 916 -12.33 12.56 23.77
C ALA A 916 -11.58 11.28 24.19
N PHE A 917 -10.77 11.36 25.24
CA PHE A 917 -9.83 10.31 25.65
C PHE A 917 -10.37 9.41 26.79
N ASP A 918 -11.33 9.90 27.59
CA ASP A 918 -11.56 9.42 28.95
C ASP A 918 -12.46 8.18 29.12
N LEU A 919 -12.98 7.57 28.04
CA LEU A 919 -13.92 6.45 28.21
C LEU A 919 -13.73 5.27 27.25
N ALA A 920 -13.43 5.46 25.97
CA ALA A 920 -13.45 4.34 25.01
C ALA A 920 -12.19 3.45 25.05
N SER A 921 -11.00 4.05 25.15
CA SER A 921 -9.71 3.34 25.21
C SER A 921 -9.43 2.72 26.58
N LEU A 922 -9.97 3.33 27.65
CA LEU A 922 -9.86 2.83 29.02
C LEU A 922 -10.95 1.79 29.36
N LEU A 923 -12.09 1.75 28.67
CA LEU A 923 -13.14 0.73 28.92
C LEU A 923 -12.94 -0.59 28.16
N SER A 924 -11.99 -0.67 27.24
CA SER A 924 -11.61 -1.92 26.58
C SER A 924 -10.55 -2.65 27.41
N LEU A 925 -10.95 -3.25 28.55
CA LEU A 925 -10.09 -4.19 29.28
C LEU A 925 -9.63 -5.36 28.40
N THR A 926 -10.31 -5.60 27.28
CA THR A 926 -10.03 -6.72 26.38
C THR A 926 -8.67 -6.64 25.71
N ASP A 927 -8.11 -5.45 25.44
CA ASP A 927 -6.85 -5.32 24.71
C ASP A 927 -5.95 -4.25 25.34
N VAL A 928 -4.82 -4.69 25.89
CA VAL A 928 -3.83 -3.85 26.57
C VAL A 928 -2.59 -3.73 25.67
N PRO A 929 -2.43 -2.62 24.93
CA PRO A 929 -1.27 -2.41 24.06
C PRO A 929 -0.02 -2.06 24.87
N LEU A 930 1.07 -2.76 24.58
CA LEU A 930 2.38 -2.62 25.20
C LEU A 930 3.40 -2.17 24.17
N VAL A 931 4.38 -1.38 24.61
CA VAL A 931 5.52 -0.93 23.80
C VAL A 931 6.84 -1.32 24.46
N PHE A 932 7.84 -1.69 23.65
CA PHE A 932 9.12 -2.22 24.09
C PHE A 932 10.27 -1.63 23.28
N LEU A 933 11.45 -1.51 23.90
CA LEU A 933 12.73 -1.36 23.22
C LEU A 933 13.40 -2.74 23.17
N LYS A 934 13.49 -3.34 21.99
CA LYS A 934 14.17 -4.61 21.76
C LYS A 934 15.57 -4.35 21.22
N GLU A 935 16.59 -4.62 22.02
CA GLU A 935 17.97 -4.44 21.59
C GLU A 935 18.94 -5.48 22.14
N PHE A 936 19.98 -5.77 21.37
CA PHE A 936 21.09 -6.66 21.74
C PHE A 936 22.43 -6.00 21.39
N ARG A 937 23.40 -6.09 22.30
CA ARG A 937 24.74 -5.55 22.07
C ARG A 937 25.43 -6.29 20.92
N ASP A 938 26.17 -5.52 20.13
CA ASP A 938 27.01 -6.08 19.09
C ASP A 938 28.24 -6.81 19.68
N ALA A 939 28.61 -7.93 19.06
CA ALA A 939 29.71 -8.76 19.54
C ALA A 939 31.10 -8.20 19.15
N VAL A 940 31.17 -7.32 18.15
CA VAL A 940 32.40 -6.68 17.65
C VAL A 940 32.62 -5.34 18.35
N ASP A 941 31.58 -4.52 18.46
CA ASP A 941 31.61 -3.27 19.23
C ASP A 941 30.52 -3.25 20.30
N GLY A 942 30.90 -3.56 21.55
CA GLY A 942 29.97 -3.61 22.68
C GLY A 942 29.27 -2.29 23.03
N LYS A 943 29.65 -1.17 22.39
CA LYS A 943 28.93 0.12 22.48
C LYS A 943 27.77 0.24 21.49
N GLN A 944 27.73 -0.62 20.47
CA GLN A 944 26.70 -0.65 19.45
C GLN A 944 25.70 -1.79 19.71
N ALA A 945 24.58 -1.74 18.99
CA ALA A 945 23.59 -2.81 18.97
C ALA A 945 23.69 -3.59 17.65
N CYS A 946 23.71 -4.92 17.70
CA CYS A 946 23.57 -5.76 16.50
C CYS A 946 22.11 -5.89 16.05
N TYR A 947 21.18 -5.47 16.91
CA TYR A 947 19.77 -5.35 16.63
C TYR A 947 19.17 -4.30 17.57
N GLN A 948 18.39 -3.36 17.04
CA GLN A 948 17.64 -2.39 17.83
C GLN A 948 16.31 -2.07 17.14
N ALA A 949 15.20 -2.20 17.87
CA ALA A 949 13.86 -1.93 17.36
C ALA A 949 12.89 -1.49 18.45
N ILE A 950 11.92 -0.65 18.08
CA ILE A 950 10.71 -0.42 18.87
C ILE A 950 9.67 -1.46 18.46
N VAL A 951 9.17 -2.23 19.42
CA VAL A 951 8.20 -3.29 19.21
C VAL A 951 6.93 -2.95 19.98
N GLU A 952 5.75 -3.15 19.37
CA GLU A 952 4.47 -3.12 20.08
C GLU A 952 3.80 -4.49 20.04
N ALA A 953 3.17 -4.91 21.14
CA ALA A 953 2.34 -6.11 21.18
C ALA A 953 1.06 -5.84 22.00
N THR A 954 0.03 -6.65 21.78
CA THR A 954 -1.23 -6.53 22.52
C THR A 954 -1.38 -7.71 23.47
N ALA A 955 -1.67 -7.42 24.74
CA ALA A 955 -2.14 -8.39 25.72
C ALA A 955 -3.67 -8.39 25.73
N THR A 956 -4.28 -9.46 25.24
CA THR A 956 -5.74 -9.59 25.13
C THR A 956 -6.31 -10.32 26.34
N ILE A 957 -7.09 -9.63 27.17
CA ILE A 957 -7.77 -10.22 28.33
C ILE A 957 -8.95 -11.08 27.87
N GLY A 958 -8.95 -12.36 28.27
CA GLY A 958 -10.00 -13.31 27.93
C GLY A 958 -11.06 -13.44 29.02
N ARG A 959 -10.68 -13.98 30.19
CA ARG A 959 -11.56 -14.14 31.35
C ARG A 959 -11.25 -13.05 32.37
N ILE A 960 -12.28 -12.43 32.92
CA ILE A 960 -12.18 -11.58 34.11
C ILE A 960 -12.94 -12.25 35.25
N GLY A 961 -12.29 -12.47 36.40
CA GLY A 961 -12.89 -12.96 37.62
C GLY A 961 -13.33 -11.83 38.55
N SER A 962 -12.66 -11.67 39.71
CA SER A 962 -12.98 -10.63 40.69
C SER A 962 -12.22 -9.33 40.45
N LEU A 963 -12.90 -8.20 40.68
CA LEU A 963 -12.30 -6.87 40.61
C LEU A 963 -12.74 -6.02 41.83
N GLY A 964 -11.77 -5.45 42.54
CA GLY A 964 -12.01 -4.70 43.76
C GLY A 964 -10.82 -3.86 44.23
N THR A 965 -10.97 -3.20 45.37
CA THR A 965 -9.82 -2.58 46.05
C THR A 965 -8.94 -3.66 46.67
N ALA A 966 -7.62 -3.46 46.69
CA ALA A 966 -6.70 -4.39 47.34
C ALA A 966 -7.03 -4.52 48.84
N PRO A 967 -7.10 -5.75 49.39
CA PRO A 967 -7.50 -5.96 50.79
C PRO A 967 -6.42 -5.50 51.76
N GLY A 968 -6.80 -4.88 52.88
CA GLY A 968 -5.84 -4.53 53.95
C GLY A 968 -5.10 -3.19 53.80
N GLY A 969 -5.46 -2.35 52.83
CA GLY A 969 -4.95 -0.97 52.72
C GLY A 969 -5.42 -0.03 53.85
N PRO A 970 -4.86 1.19 53.96
CA PRO A 970 -3.86 1.80 53.06
C PRO A 970 -2.46 1.17 53.19
N PHE A 971 -1.68 1.28 52.12
CA PHE A 971 -0.34 0.72 52.01
C PHE A 971 0.73 1.79 52.06
N GLN A 972 1.97 1.36 52.22
CA GLN A 972 3.18 2.14 52.09
C GLN A 972 4.14 1.40 51.18
N VAL A 973 4.64 2.07 50.15
CA VAL A 973 5.60 1.55 49.19
C VAL A 973 6.94 2.24 49.42
N THR A 974 7.98 1.46 49.68
CA THR A 974 9.36 1.93 49.75
C THR A 974 10.08 1.51 48.47
N VAL A 975 10.76 2.45 47.82
CA VAL A 975 11.67 2.17 46.68
C VAL A 975 13.07 2.61 47.08
N THR A 976 14.02 1.69 46.99
CA THR A 976 15.40 1.89 47.43
C THR A 976 16.19 2.69 46.39
N GLN A 977 16.96 3.70 46.81
CA GLN A 977 17.89 4.39 45.92
C GLN A 977 19.05 3.45 45.58
N CYS A 978 19.26 3.19 44.28
CA CYS A 978 20.27 2.26 43.79
C CYS A 978 20.79 2.69 42.41
N ASP A 979 22.11 2.87 42.26
CA ASP A 979 22.70 3.30 40.98
C ASP A 979 22.44 2.32 39.84
N SER A 980 22.44 1.00 40.12
CA SER A 980 22.12 -0.02 39.10
C SER A 980 20.64 -0.05 38.70
N HIS A 981 19.75 0.54 39.50
CA HIS A 981 18.31 0.62 39.24
C HIS A 981 17.79 2.01 39.63
N PRO A 982 18.07 3.05 38.83
CA PRO A 982 17.75 4.44 39.17
C PRO A 982 16.25 4.77 39.04
N MET A 983 15.39 3.88 39.56
CA MET A 983 13.93 3.93 39.45
C MET A 983 13.34 5.22 39.99
N ILE A 984 13.88 5.75 41.10
CA ILE A 984 13.40 6.99 41.73
C ILE A 984 13.55 8.18 40.76
N ASP A 985 14.71 8.30 40.13
CA ASP A 985 15.02 9.40 39.21
C ASP A 985 14.31 9.24 37.87
N GLU A 986 14.33 8.04 37.27
CA GLU A 986 13.74 7.82 35.95
C GLU A 986 12.21 7.86 35.96
N LEU A 987 11.57 7.34 37.02
CA LEU A 987 10.12 7.42 37.19
C LEU A 987 9.68 8.72 37.85
N GLY A 988 10.60 9.59 38.27
CA GLY A 988 10.29 10.86 38.94
C GLY A 988 9.50 10.69 40.24
N LEU A 989 9.81 9.67 41.04
CA LEU A 989 9.12 9.41 42.31
C LEU A 989 9.46 10.50 43.35
N PRO A 990 8.52 10.89 44.23
CA PRO A 990 8.76 11.97 45.20
C PRO A 990 9.86 11.59 46.20
N ARG A 991 10.74 12.54 46.56
CA ARG A 991 11.78 12.35 47.58
C ARG A 991 11.43 13.07 48.88
N SER A 992 11.67 12.42 50.01
CA SER A 992 11.57 12.99 51.37
C SER A 992 12.96 13.12 52.02
N GLY A 993 13.93 13.73 51.33
CA GLY A 993 15.30 13.86 51.87
C GLY A 993 16.37 14.22 50.84
N SER A 994 17.63 13.87 51.14
CA SER A 994 18.77 14.03 50.22
C SER A 994 18.63 13.16 48.97
N ALA A 995 19.37 13.47 47.90
CA ALA A 995 19.35 12.71 46.65
C ALA A 995 19.71 11.21 46.81
N SER A 996 20.38 10.85 47.92
CA SER A 996 20.82 9.49 48.27
C SER A 996 19.82 8.70 49.13
N ALA A 997 18.63 9.25 49.42
CA ALA A 997 17.64 8.62 50.29
C ALA A 997 16.63 7.77 49.50
N ASP A 998 16.20 6.67 50.11
CA ASP A 998 15.07 5.86 49.62
C ASP A 998 13.78 6.71 49.60
N THR A 999 12.85 6.38 48.71
CA THR A 999 11.52 7.02 48.69
C THR A 999 10.51 6.15 49.43
N VAL A 1000 9.65 6.79 50.23
CA VAL A 1000 8.55 6.15 50.95
C VAL A 1000 7.26 6.85 50.58
N ILE A 1001 6.32 6.11 50.01
CA ILE A 1001 5.09 6.63 49.42
C ILE A 1001 3.88 5.96 50.09
N ASP A 1002 3.00 6.76 50.67
CA ASP A 1002 1.72 6.27 51.17
C ASP A 1002 0.73 6.07 50.01
N VAL A 1003 0.17 4.87 49.89
CA VAL A 1003 -0.74 4.48 48.81
C VAL A 1003 -2.14 4.19 49.35
N ASN A 1004 -3.07 5.08 49.01
CA ASN A 1004 -4.49 4.93 49.35
C ASN A 1004 -5.31 4.27 48.24
N ASN A 1005 -4.78 4.26 47.00
CA ASN A 1005 -5.44 3.71 45.83
C ASN A 1005 -4.67 2.45 45.38
N ALA A 1006 -5.17 1.30 45.81
CA ALA A 1006 -4.66 0.00 45.39
C ALA A 1006 -5.81 -0.92 44.98
N TRP A 1007 -5.62 -1.70 43.92
CA TRP A 1007 -6.64 -2.56 43.33
C TRP A 1007 -6.19 -4.00 43.24
N HIS A 1008 -7.17 -4.88 43.10
CA HIS A 1008 -7.02 -6.31 42.94
C HIS A 1008 -7.90 -6.78 41.77
N LEU A 1009 -7.32 -7.60 40.88
CA LEU A 1009 -7.95 -8.17 39.70
C LEU A 1009 -7.55 -9.64 39.51
N ASP A 1010 -8.51 -10.52 39.26
CA ASP A 1010 -8.30 -11.91 38.78
C ASP A 1010 -8.64 -11.97 37.29
N PHE A 1011 -7.74 -12.48 36.45
CA PHE A 1011 -7.99 -12.59 35.01
C PHE A 1011 -7.12 -13.64 34.30
N ASP A 1012 -7.47 -13.94 33.05
CA ASP A 1012 -6.64 -14.68 32.10
C ASP A 1012 -6.39 -13.79 30.88
N PHE A 1013 -5.21 -13.89 30.27
CA PHE A 1013 -4.91 -13.16 29.04
C PHE A 1013 -4.01 -13.94 28.08
N ALA A 1014 -3.95 -13.50 26.83
CA ALA A 1014 -2.99 -13.97 25.86
C ALA A 1014 -2.19 -12.79 25.33
N ILE A 1015 -0.88 -12.96 25.12
CA ILE A 1015 -0.05 -11.96 24.46
C ILE A 1015 0.21 -12.39 23.01
N GLY A 1016 -0.13 -11.49 22.08
CA GLY A 1016 -0.01 -11.73 20.64
C GLY A 1016 1.42 -11.60 20.12
N ASN A 1017 1.62 -11.83 18.83
CA ASN A 1017 2.91 -11.55 18.18
C ASN A 1017 3.23 -10.05 18.21
N GLY A 1018 4.52 -9.71 18.35
CA GLY A 1018 4.99 -8.33 18.29
C GLY A 1018 4.98 -7.76 16.87
N ARG A 1019 4.75 -6.46 16.75
CA ARG A 1019 4.87 -5.67 15.53
C ARG A 1019 6.03 -4.69 15.68
N ILE A 1020 6.96 -4.70 14.73
CA ILE A 1020 8.04 -3.71 14.66
C ILE A 1020 7.45 -2.36 14.23
N ILE A 1021 7.64 -1.33 15.07
CA ILE A 1021 7.25 0.05 14.79
C ILE A 1021 8.38 0.81 14.12
N TRP A 1022 9.60 0.58 14.60
CA TRP A 1022 10.83 1.16 14.09
C TRP A 1022 11.98 0.17 14.29
N ARG A 1023 12.96 0.19 13.39
CA ARG A 1023 14.18 -0.62 13.48
C ARG A 1023 15.34 0.20 12.91
N ALA A 1024 16.47 0.19 13.63
CA ALA A 1024 17.72 0.85 13.23
C ALA A 1024 18.37 0.17 12.03
#